data_AF-A0A3D3JYH0-F1
#
_entry.id   AF-A0A3D3JYH0-F1
#
_cell.length_a   1.000
_cell.length_b   1.000
_cell.length_c   1.000
_cell.angle_alpha   90.00
_cell.angle_beta   90.00
_cell.angle_gamma   90.00
#
_symmetry.space_group_name_H-M   'P 1'
#
loop_
_entity.id
_entity.type
_entity.pdbx_description
1 polymer ?
#
loop_
_entity_poly.entity_id
_entity_poly.type
_entity_poly.pdbx_seq_one_letter_code
_entity_poly.pdbx_strand_id
1 'polypeptide(L)'
;LVNEIYHEGYKAKRMEVGFVVGAVKKDWVKREKPQNGDIVILLGGATGRDGVGGATGSSKEQDETSIHTLSTEVQKGNAVEERKIQRLFRNPEVTTLIKKSNDFGAGGVSVAIGEIADSLEINLDILPLKYEGLNGTELAISESQERMAVVIEAKDKEKFIKFCEKENIKAVEVAKVTDSGRMQMFWQGNKIVDLSRQFLDTNGCTKKQHAEVSYLQPVENQNIIFNEENFLKVLSEKNVASQKGMTEMFDASVGCTTVAMPFGGKCQLTEMEGSVQTLPILDAENIETVSLASWGFDADISSQNSMIGAANAVVESVAKIVAMGGNYKNIRLSFQEYFEKLGNNPEKWGKPLASLLGAYDAQMNFELAAIGGKDSMSGTFQDINVPPTLISFACANGVKKNIISPEFKKAGNKLYLFHHIPQENGLPNYEKLKEIFEFIHENIQSKKIVSVKTIKEGGIAVAVAKMSFGNHLGAEISVDEILLLNKNIGSLIIESSENLENDILQLIGEVKNDSKFKYNNLEFNISNLIEVWKGTFEELFPTKEKKKIVLEIDEKLNSIQPRTIEIIKHGIAKPRVFAPIFPGTNCEYETQNAFRKEGAQVSSLPLINLNNQLLNESLDAWISEINQSQILVFSGGFSSGDEPDGSAKFIVNVLKNEKMRNAVHQLLERDGMILGICNGFQALVKSGLLPYGEIRDLDADSPTLAHNAIGRHISQMVDVKV
;
A
#
# COMPACT_ATOMS: atom_id res chain seq x y z
N LEU A 1 2.66 3.05 4.32
CA LEU A 1 3.80 2.86 5.24
C LEU A 1 4.11 1.38 5.26
N VAL A 2 5.38 1.01 5.32
CA VAL A 2 5.84 -0.38 5.44
C VAL A 2 6.73 -0.46 6.66
N ASN A 3 6.42 -1.40 7.55
CA ASN A 3 7.08 -1.58 8.83
C ASN A 3 7.23 -3.09 9.10
N GLU A 4 8.39 -3.49 9.60
CA GLU A 4 8.63 -4.81 10.16
C GLU A 4 8.52 -4.75 11.69
N ILE A 5 7.90 -5.78 12.26
CA ILE A 5 7.78 -5.99 13.69
C ILE A 5 8.55 -7.24 14.05
N TYR A 6 9.48 -7.10 14.99
CA TYR A 6 10.36 -8.18 15.41
C TYR A 6 9.91 -8.71 16.76
N HIS A 7 9.64 -10.02 16.81
CA HIS A 7 9.37 -10.76 18.03
C HIS A 7 9.84 -12.21 17.83
N GLU A 8 10.39 -12.82 18.88
CA GLU A 8 10.98 -14.16 18.80
C GLU A 8 9.97 -15.23 18.35
N GLY A 9 8.69 -15.10 18.75
CA GLY A 9 7.63 -16.02 18.33
C GLY A 9 7.37 -16.05 16.82
N TYR A 10 7.68 -14.99 16.08
CA TYR A 10 7.54 -14.99 14.61
C TYR A 10 8.64 -15.81 13.89
N LYS A 11 9.61 -16.36 14.63
CA LYS A 11 10.49 -17.42 14.09
C LYS A 11 9.71 -18.69 13.76
N ALA A 12 8.58 -18.94 14.42
CA ALA A 12 7.70 -20.06 14.09
C ALA A 12 7.19 -19.93 12.66
N LYS A 13 6.62 -18.77 12.32
CA LYS A 13 6.11 -18.47 10.99
C LYS A 13 6.00 -16.97 10.81
N ARG A 14 6.48 -16.48 9.67
CA ARG A 14 6.43 -15.06 9.31
C ARG A 14 5.01 -14.67 8.92
N MET A 15 4.63 -13.44 9.26
CA MET A 15 3.35 -12.85 8.88
C MET A 15 3.60 -11.67 7.94
N GLU A 16 2.93 -11.69 6.80
CA GLU A 16 2.87 -10.56 5.87
C GLU A 16 1.43 -10.08 5.81
N VAL A 17 1.23 -8.78 6.02
CA VAL A 17 -0.10 -8.19 6.10
C VAL A 17 -0.15 -6.90 5.29
N GLY A 18 -1.13 -6.81 4.40
CA GLY A 18 -1.39 -5.63 3.58
C GLY A 18 -2.72 -4.99 3.93
N PHE A 19 -2.78 -3.67 3.83
CA PHE A 19 -4.02 -2.89 3.94
C PHE A 19 -4.16 -1.98 2.73
N VAL A 20 -5.30 -2.07 2.05
CA VAL A 20 -5.58 -1.33 0.82
C VAL A 20 -6.85 -0.51 1.02
N VAL A 21 -6.76 0.79 0.70
CA VAL A 21 -7.93 1.69 0.65
C VAL A 21 -8.24 1.99 -0.80
N GLY A 22 -9.43 1.59 -1.25
CA GLY A 22 -9.97 1.92 -2.55
C GLY A 22 -11.12 2.93 -2.45
N ALA A 23 -11.32 3.72 -3.49
CA ALA A 23 -12.46 4.63 -3.61
C ALA A 23 -13.12 4.47 -4.98
N VAL A 24 -14.44 4.47 -5.00
CA VAL A 24 -15.26 4.39 -6.21
C VAL A 24 -16.47 5.30 -6.05
N LYS A 25 -16.94 5.90 -7.15
CA LYS A 25 -18.19 6.67 -7.13
C LYS A 25 -19.36 5.74 -6.85
N LYS A 26 -20.27 6.15 -5.98
CA LYS A 26 -21.44 5.35 -5.56
C LYS A 26 -22.24 4.82 -6.76
N ASP A 27 -22.47 5.66 -7.76
CA ASP A 27 -23.30 5.32 -8.92
C ASP A 27 -22.61 4.40 -9.94
N TRP A 28 -21.33 4.05 -9.71
CA TRP A 28 -20.63 3.04 -10.51
C TRP A 28 -20.87 1.62 -9.96
N VAL A 29 -21.35 1.51 -8.72
CA VAL A 29 -21.50 0.22 -8.03
C VAL A 29 -22.94 -0.26 -8.13
N LYS A 30 -23.15 -1.43 -8.76
CA LYS A 30 -24.40 -2.18 -8.70
C LYS A 30 -24.36 -3.20 -7.56
N ARG A 31 -25.51 -3.44 -6.94
CA ARG A 31 -25.72 -4.47 -5.91
C ARG A 31 -26.92 -5.33 -6.31
N GLU A 32 -26.79 -6.01 -7.45
CA GLU A 32 -27.82 -6.88 -8.00
C GLU A 32 -27.50 -8.36 -7.70
N LYS A 33 -28.52 -9.22 -7.76
CA LYS A 33 -28.33 -10.67 -7.65
C LYS A 33 -28.24 -11.28 -9.06
N PRO A 34 -27.32 -12.22 -9.30
CA PRO A 34 -27.33 -13.01 -10.54
C PRO A 34 -28.70 -13.64 -10.81
N GLN A 35 -29.12 -13.65 -12.07
CA GLN A 35 -30.38 -14.22 -12.55
C GLN A 35 -30.10 -15.34 -13.57
N ASN A 36 -31.07 -16.26 -13.75
CA ASN A 36 -30.99 -17.26 -14.80
C ASN A 36 -30.77 -16.59 -16.18
N GLY A 37 -29.81 -17.10 -16.95
CA GLY A 37 -29.41 -16.54 -18.24
C GLY A 37 -28.31 -15.47 -18.17
N ASP A 38 -27.94 -15.01 -16.97
CA ASP A 38 -26.70 -14.24 -16.80
C ASP A 38 -25.48 -15.13 -17.11
N ILE A 39 -24.35 -14.50 -17.43
CA ILE A 39 -23.11 -15.20 -17.75
C ILE A 39 -21.99 -14.76 -16.81
N VAL A 40 -21.03 -15.66 -16.59
CA VAL A 40 -19.80 -15.39 -15.86
C VAL A 40 -18.66 -15.26 -16.85
N ILE A 41 -18.00 -14.10 -16.81
CA ILE A 41 -16.77 -13.84 -17.57
C ILE A 41 -15.58 -13.99 -16.62
N LEU A 42 -14.60 -14.79 -17.03
CA LEU A 42 -13.25 -14.80 -16.44
C LEU A 42 -12.36 -13.86 -17.25
N LEU A 43 -11.65 -12.96 -16.57
CA LEU A 43 -10.70 -12.04 -17.19
C LEU A 43 -9.38 -11.98 -16.41
N GLY A 44 -8.29 -11.69 -17.13
CA GLY A 44 -6.95 -11.50 -16.55
C GLY A 44 -5.97 -12.62 -16.89
N GLY A 45 -5.21 -13.06 -15.89
CA GLY A 45 -4.13 -14.03 -16.01
C GLY A 45 -4.54 -15.40 -16.54
N ALA A 46 -3.61 -16.07 -17.21
CA ALA A 46 -3.81 -17.44 -17.67
C ALA A 46 -3.61 -18.46 -16.54
N THR A 47 -4.33 -19.58 -16.62
CA THR A 47 -4.35 -20.68 -15.66
C THR A 47 -3.14 -21.59 -15.83
N GLY A 48 -2.45 -21.90 -14.72
CA GLY A 48 -1.33 -22.82 -14.60
C GLY A 48 -1.47 -23.73 -13.37
N ARG A 49 -0.43 -24.53 -13.07
CA ARG A 49 -0.34 -25.33 -11.83
C ARG A 49 0.15 -24.49 -10.64
N ASP A 50 -0.40 -23.30 -10.48
CA ASP A 50 -0.04 -22.40 -9.40
C ASP A 50 -0.98 -22.64 -8.21
N GLY A 51 -0.42 -22.88 -7.02
CA GLY A 51 -1.20 -23.02 -5.78
C GLY A 51 -2.19 -24.18 -5.75
N VAL A 52 -2.01 -25.21 -6.61
CA VAL A 52 -2.87 -26.40 -6.59
C VAL A 52 -2.70 -27.12 -5.25
N GLY A 53 -3.69 -26.99 -4.37
CA GLY A 53 -3.65 -27.48 -2.99
C GLY A 53 -3.18 -26.48 -1.93
N GLY A 54 -2.92 -25.22 -2.31
CA GLY A 54 -2.44 -24.15 -1.42
C GLY A 54 -3.34 -23.89 -0.21
N ALA A 55 -4.67 -23.87 -0.40
CA ALA A 55 -5.63 -23.77 0.70
C ALA A 55 -5.51 -24.88 1.76
N THR A 56 -5.17 -26.10 1.34
CA THR A 56 -4.89 -27.21 2.27
C THR A 56 -3.49 -27.13 2.88
N GLY A 57 -2.51 -26.57 2.17
CA GLY A 57 -1.15 -26.33 2.66
C GLY A 57 -1.08 -25.24 3.74
N SER A 58 -1.78 -24.12 3.54
CA SER A 58 -1.82 -22.98 4.47
C SER A 58 -2.44 -23.33 5.84
N SER A 59 -3.24 -24.40 5.87
CA SER A 59 -3.96 -24.91 7.03
C SER A 59 -3.23 -26.05 7.76
N LYS A 60 -2.11 -26.55 7.21
CA LYS A 60 -1.29 -27.63 7.80
C LYS A 60 -0.13 -27.09 8.63
N GLU A 61 0.34 -27.90 9.57
CA GLU A 61 1.63 -27.66 10.23
C GLU A 61 2.74 -27.80 9.19
N GLN A 62 3.70 -26.89 9.26
CA GLN A 62 4.90 -26.97 8.46
C GLN A 62 5.96 -27.75 9.25
N ASP A 63 6.62 -28.68 8.56
CA ASP A 63 7.73 -29.49 9.06
C ASP A 63 8.84 -29.60 7.99
N GLU A 64 9.92 -30.33 8.29
CA GLU A 64 11.04 -30.51 7.35
C GLU A 64 10.63 -31.25 6.07
N THR A 65 9.58 -32.07 6.10
CA THR A 65 9.10 -32.82 4.92
C THR A 65 8.25 -31.97 3.98
N SER A 66 7.69 -30.88 4.50
CA SER A 66 6.85 -29.94 3.77
C SER A 66 7.60 -29.29 2.59
N ILE A 67 8.92 -29.12 2.69
CA ILE A 67 9.76 -28.52 1.63
C ILE A 67 9.57 -29.22 0.26
N HIS A 68 9.34 -30.53 0.24
CA HIS A 68 9.17 -31.31 -0.99
C HIS A 68 7.76 -31.21 -1.60
N THR A 69 6.74 -30.92 -0.79
CA THR A 69 5.34 -30.76 -1.24
C THR A 69 4.96 -29.32 -1.55
N LEU A 70 5.68 -28.33 -1.01
CA LEU A 70 5.34 -26.89 -1.11
C LEU A 70 5.75 -26.22 -2.43
N SER A 71 6.51 -26.89 -3.31
CA SER A 71 6.96 -26.29 -4.57
C SER A 71 5.82 -25.90 -5.52
N THR A 72 4.68 -26.60 -5.44
CA THR A 72 3.44 -26.27 -6.19
C THR A 72 2.64 -25.14 -5.55
N GLU A 73 2.98 -24.70 -4.33
CA GLU A 73 2.32 -23.61 -3.61
C GLU A 73 2.94 -22.23 -3.90
N VAL A 74 4.06 -22.20 -4.63
CA VAL A 74 4.71 -20.93 -5.00
C VAL A 74 3.83 -20.17 -5.99
N GLN A 75 3.23 -19.08 -5.51
CA GLN A 75 2.47 -18.15 -6.34
C GLN A 75 3.42 -17.13 -6.98
N LYS A 76 3.37 -16.98 -8.30
CA LYS A 76 4.05 -15.89 -9.02
C LYS A 76 3.02 -14.86 -9.43
N GLY A 77 3.07 -13.69 -8.79
CA GLY A 77 2.24 -12.56 -9.18
C GLY A 77 2.69 -11.93 -10.51
N ASN A 78 1.75 -11.29 -11.18
CA ASN A 78 1.89 -10.55 -12.43
C ASN A 78 1.24 -9.16 -12.30
N ALA A 79 1.91 -8.25 -11.60
CA ALA A 79 1.43 -6.89 -11.36
C ALA A 79 1.04 -6.12 -12.64
N VAL A 80 1.63 -6.44 -13.79
CA VAL A 80 1.26 -5.85 -15.09
C VAL A 80 -0.15 -6.25 -15.50
N GLU A 81 -0.54 -7.51 -15.27
CA GLU A 81 -1.89 -8.00 -15.55
C GLU A 81 -2.91 -7.34 -14.61
N GLU A 82 -2.61 -7.31 -13.31
CA GLU A 82 -3.47 -6.66 -12.32
C GLU A 82 -3.67 -5.18 -12.63
N ARG A 83 -2.61 -4.47 -13.04
CA ARG A 83 -2.68 -3.06 -13.42
C ARG A 83 -3.66 -2.81 -14.56
N LYS A 84 -3.72 -3.70 -15.55
CA LYS A 84 -4.71 -3.61 -16.64
C LYS A 84 -6.13 -3.77 -16.11
N ILE A 85 -6.37 -4.74 -15.23
CA ILE A 85 -7.68 -4.96 -14.59
C ILE A 85 -8.11 -3.72 -13.78
N GLN A 86 -7.19 -3.11 -13.04
CA GLN A 86 -7.46 -1.87 -12.32
C GLN A 86 -7.87 -0.72 -13.26
N ARG A 87 -7.23 -0.59 -14.45
CA ARG A 87 -7.63 0.42 -15.46
C ARG A 87 -9.02 0.11 -16.03
N LEU A 88 -9.30 -1.15 -16.34
CA LEU A 88 -10.61 -1.61 -16.82
C LEU A 88 -11.74 -1.23 -15.84
N PHE A 89 -11.56 -1.50 -14.54
CA PHE A 89 -12.59 -1.23 -13.52
C PHE A 89 -12.68 0.24 -13.09
N ARG A 90 -11.79 1.10 -13.58
CA ARG A 90 -11.92 2.56 -13.48
C ARG A 90 -12.78 3.15 -14.60
N ASN A 91 -13.27 2.35 -15.53
CA ASN A 91 -14.22 2.78 -16.55
C ASN A 91 -15.68 2.59 -16.06
N PRO A 92 -16.46 3.67 -15.89
CA PRO A 92 -17.86 3.57 -15.45
C PRO A 92 -18.73 2.72 -16.37
N GLU A 93 -18.47 2.73 -17.69
CA GLU A 93 -19.22 1.90 -18.64
C GLU A 93 -18.97 0.41 -18.47
N VAL A 94 -17.86 0.03 -17.84
CA VAL A 94 -17.55 -1.37 -17.53
C VAL A 94 -18.15 -1.75 -16.18
N THR A 95 -17.85 -0.96 -15.14
CA THR A 95 -18.25 -1.28 -13.77
C THR A 95 -19.77 -1.32 -13.61
N THR A 96 -20.50 -0.50 -14.38
CA THR A 96 -21.98 -0.52 -14.40
C THR A 96 -22.59 -1.71 -15.15
N LEU A 97 -21.81 -2.50 -15.89
CA LEU A 97 -22.28 -3.77 -16.46
C LEU A 97 -22.20 -4.92 -15.46
N ILE A 98 -21.35 -4.80 -14.44
CA ILE A 98 -21.05 -5.86 -13.48
C ILE A 98 -22.15 -5.91 -12.41
N LYS A 99 -22.86 -7.03 -12.33
CA LYS A 99 -23.84 -7.30 -11.26
C LYS A 99 -23.16 -7.74 -9.97
N LYS A 100 -22.14 -8.59 -10.10
CA LYS A 100 -21.33 -9.15 -9.02
C LYS A 100 -19.96 -9.53 -9.56
N SER A 101 -18.93 -9.46 -8.73
CA SER A 101 -17.57 -9.90 -9.07
C SER A 101 -16.95 -10.67 -7.91
N ASN A 102 -15.97 -11.50 -8.20
CA ASN A 102 -15.16 -12.18 -7.19
C ASN A 102 -13.73 -12.36 -7.70
N ASP A 103 -12.74 -12.18 -6.83
CA ASP A 103 -11.33 -12.45 -7.13
C ASP A 103 -11.03 -13.95 -7.05
N PHE A 104 -9.98 -14.39 -7.75
CA PHE A 104 -9.51 -15.75 -7.67
C PHE A 104 -8.43 -15.87 -6.59
N GLY A 105 -8.85 -16.30 -5.39
CA GLY A 105 -7.95 -16.68 -4.31
C GLY A 105 -7.88 -18.20 -4.12
N ALA A 106 -7.98 -18.62 -2.85
CA ALA A 106 -7.91 -20.02 -2.44
C ALA A 106 -9.01 -20.87 -3.11
N GLY A 107 -8.64 -22.02 -3.66
CA GLY A 107 -9.57 -22.95 -4.32
C GLY A 107 -10.00 -22.58 -5.75
N GLY A 108 -9.46 -21.50 -6.32
CA GLY A 108 -9.54 -21.21 -7.76
C GLY A 108 -10.96 -21.06 -8.31
N VAL A 109 -11.20 -21.63 -9.49
CA VAL A 109 -12.52 -21.62 -10.17
C VAL A 109 -13.63 -22.17 -9.27
N SER A 110 -13.32 -23.20 -8.49
CA SER A 110 -14.30 -23.92 -7.67
C SER A 110 -14.93 -23.06 -6.59
N VAL A 111 -14.15 -22.12 -6.04
CA VAL A 111 -14.62 -21.18 -5.01
C VAL A 111 -15.03 -19.87 -5.66
N ALA A 112 -14.14 -19.24 -6.44
CA ALA A 112 -14.37 -17.91 -6.98
C ALA A 112 -15.65 -17.82 -7.83
N ILE A 113 -15.88 -18.81 -8.71
CA ILE A 113 -17.10 -18.89 -9.53
C ILE A 113 -18.22 -19.54 -8.73
N GLY A 114 -17.94 -20.60 -7.94
CA GLY A 114 -18.96 -21.32 -7.17
C GLY A 114 -19.71 -20.46 -6.13
N GLU A 115 -19.09 -19.40 -5.62
CA GLU A 115 -19.71 -18.42 -4.70
C GLU A 115 -20.42 -17.27 -5.41
N ILE A 116 -20.23 -17.13 -6.74
CA ILE A 116 -20.73 -15.98 -7.47
C ILE A 116 -22.24 -16.07 -7.68
N ALA A 117 -22.79 -17.26 -7.94
CA ALA A 117 -24.21 -17.51 -8.15
C ALA A 117 -24.65 -18.88 -7.63
N ASP A 118 -25.96 -19.03 -7.38
CA ASP A 118 -26.51 -20.22 -6.73
C ASP A 118 -26.56 -21.44 -7.65
N SER A 119 -26.71 -21.23 -8.96
CA SER A 119 -26.85 -22.29 -9.97
C SER A 119 -25.98 -21.96 -11.16
N LEU A 120 -25.07 -22.86 -11.49
CA LEU A 120 -23.96 -22.60 -12.42
C LEU A 120 -23.68 -23.81 -13.29
N GLU A 121 -23.50 -23.57 -14.58
CA GLU A 121 -22.86 -24.49 -15.51
C GLU A 121 -21.52 -23.89 -15.94
N ILE A 122 -20.42 -24.49 -15.49
CA ILE A 122 -19.04 -24.01 -15.70
C ILE A 122 -18.36 -24.90 -16.75
N ASN A 123 -17.75 -24.30 -17.76
CA ASN A 123 -16.97 -25.00 -18.78
C ASN A 123 -15.47 -24.70 -18.62
N LEU A 124 -14.71 -25.72 -18.20
CA LEU A 124 -13.27 -25.59 -17.97
C LEU A 124 -12.45 -25.59 -19.26
N ASP A 125 -13.00 -26.07 -20.38
CA ASP A 125 -12.31 -26.13 -21.68
C ASP A 125 -12.00 -24.73 -22.25
N ILE A 126 -12.66 -23.70 -21.74
CA ILE A 126 -12.55 -22.32 -22.22
C ILE A 126 -11.48 -21.52 -21.46
N LEU A 127 -10.95 -22.06 -20.35
CA LEU A 127 -9.96 -21.38 -19.52
C LEU A 127 -8.70 -21.04 -20.33
N PRO A 128 -8.21 -19.79 -20.29
CA PRO A 128 -6.90 -19.47 -20.85
C PRO A 128 -5.81 -20.24 -20.10
N LEU A 129 -4.92 -20.95 -20.80
CA LEU A 129 -3.87 -21.75 -20.18
C LEU A 129 -2.48 -21.11 -20.40
N LYS A 130 -1.59 -21.24 -19.41
CA LYS A 130 -0.16 -20.88 -19.56
C LYS A 130 0.57 -21.91 -20.42
N TYR A 131 0.19 -23.17 -20.29
CA TYR A 131 0.74 -24.31 -21.01
C TYR A 131 -0.29 -25.46 -21.02
N GLU A 132 -0.15 -26.35 -21.99
CA GLU A 132 -1.00 -27.53 -22.14
C GLU A 132 -0.73 -28.61 -21.07
N GLY A 133 -1.68 -29.53 -20.88
CA GLY A 133 -1.50 -30.71 -20.04
C GLY A 133 -2.01 -30.59 -18.59
N LEU A 134 -2.85 -29.61 -18.30
CA LEU A 134 -3.62 -29.54 -17.05
C LEU A 134 -4.83 -30.49 -17.12
N ASN A 135 -5.10 -31.22 -16.04
CA ASN A 135 -6.31 -32.04 -15.92
C ASN A 135 -7.48 -31.24 -15.34
N GLY A 136 -8.70 -31.78 -15.42
CA GLY A 136 -9.92 -31.11 -14.93
C GLY A 136 -9.87 -30.68 -13.46
N THR A 137 -9.21 -31.44 -12.59
CA THR A 137 -9.04 -31.07 -11.17
C THR A 137 -8.11 -29.88 -11.04
N GLU A 138 -6.95 -29.90 -11.69
CA GLU A 138 -5.98 -28.79 -11.67
C GLU A 138 -6.59 -27.51 -12.21
N LEU A 139 -7.40 -27.59 -13.28
CA LEU A 139 -8.13 -26.44 -13.83
C LEU A 139 -9.16 -25.87 -12.83
N ALA A 140 -9.88 -26.75 -12.14
CA ALA A 140 -10.94 -26.35 -11.21
C ALA A 140 -10.40 -25.68 -9.94
N ILE A 141 -9.21 -26.07 -9.45
CA ILE A 141 -8.66 -25.59 -8.17
C ILE A 141 -7.41 -24.71 -8.30
N SER A 142 -6.93 -24.45 -9.52
CA SER A 142 -5.77 -23.60 -9.76
C SER A 142 -5.94 -22.21 -9.13
N GLU A 143 -4.94 -21.77 -8.37
CA GLU A 143 -4.84 -20.48 -7.70
C GLU A 143 -3.89 -19.52 -8.45
N SER A 144 -3.82 -19.65 -9.79
CA SER A 144 -3.13 -18.67 -10.64
C SER A 144 -3.62 -17.25 -10.32
N GLN A 145 -2.67 -16.32 -10.22
CA GLN A 145 -2.91 -14.97 -9.74
C GLN A 145 -3.49 -14.05 -10.84
N GLU A 146 -3.91 -12.85 -10.43
CA GLU A 146 -4.42 -11.76 -11.29
C GLU A 146 -5.59 -12.14 -12.21
N ARG A 147 -6.56 -12.87 -11.65
CA ARG A 147 -7.81 -13.22 -12.32
C ARG A 147 -9.01 -12.67 -11.57
N MET A 148 -10.06 -12.34 -12.31
CA MET A 148 -11.33 -11.86 -11.77
C MET A 148 -12.49 -12.56 -12.48
N ALA A 149 -13.52 -12.94 -11.73
CA ALA A 149 -14.79 -13.43 -12.24
C ALA A 149 -15.82 -12.31 -12.13
N VAL A 150 -16.59 -12.06 -13.19
CA VAL A 150 -17.66 -11.06 -13.18
C VAL A 150 -18.96 -11.64 -13.76
N VAL A 151 -20.09 -11.32 -13.13
CA VAL A 151 -21.42 -11.65 -13.61
C VAL A 151 -22.01 -10.46 -14.35
N ILE A 152 -22.45 -10.70 -15.59
CA ILE A 152 -23.10 -9.70 -16.45
C ILE A 152 -24.33 -10.30 -17.14
N GLU A 153 -25.19 -9.45 -17.71
CA GLU A 153 -26.26 -9.91 -18.59
C GLU A 153 -25.69 -10.46 -19.90
N ALA A 154 -26.28 -11.53 -20.43
CA ALA A 154 -25.80 -12.17 -21.67
C ALA A 154 -25.75 -11.21 -22.87
N LYS A 155 -26.69 -10.25 -22.96
CA LYS A 155 -26.75 -9.25 -24.04
C LYS A 155 -25.52 -8.32 -24.06
N ASP A 156 -24.86 -8.15 -22.92
CA ASP A 156 -23.73 -7.23 -22.75
C ASP A 156 -22.37 -7.92 -22.96
N LYS A 157 -22.36 -9.24 -23.25
CA LYS A 157 -21.14 -10.06 -23.44
C LYS A 157 -20.14 -9.43 -24.40
N GLU A 158 -20.55 -9.17 -25.64
CA GLU A 158 -19.64 -8.67 -26.67
C GLU A 158 -19.12 -7.28 -26.33
N LYS A 159 -19.96 -6.43 -25.72
CA LYS A 159 -19.56 -5.11 -25.27
C LYS A 159 -18.50 -5.21 -24.17
N PHE A 160 -18.69 -6.08 -23.19
CA PHE A 160 -17.76 -6.28 -22.09
C PHE A 160 -16.42 -6.85 -22.58
N ILE A 161 -16.42 -7.88 -23.43
CA ILE A 161 -15.20 -8.47 -24.01
C ILE A 161 -14.41 -7.41 -24.79
N LYS A 162 -15.08 -6.56 -25.58
CA LYS A 162 -14.42 -5.45 -26.30
C LYS A 162 -13.77 -4.45 -25.35
N PHE A 163 -14.34 -4.19 -24.16
CA PHE A 163 -13.68 -3.35 -23.17
C PHE A 163 -12.43 -4.03 -22.59
N CYS A 164 -12.47 -5.33 -22.31
CA CYS A 164 -11.29 -6.08 -21.88
C CYS A 164 -10.18 -6.05 -22.96
N GLU A 165 -10.53 -6.28 -24.23
CA GLU A 165 -9.59 -6.24 -25.35
C GLU A 165 -8.93 -4.87 -25.50
N LYS A 166 -9.70 -3.78 -25.37
CA LYS A 166 -9.17 -2.40 -25.37
C LYS A 166 -8.16 -2.13 -24.26
N GLU A 167 -8.26 -2.87 -23.16
CA GLU A 167 -7.33 -2.81 -22.04
C GLU A 167 -6.24 -3.90 -22.12
N ASN A 168 -6.15 -4.61 -23.24
CA ASN A 168 -5.22 -5.70 -23.48
C ASN A 168 -5.36 -6.86 -22.47
N ILE A 169 -6.61 -7.17 -22.10
CA ILE A 169 -6.98 -8.23 -21.17
C ILE A 169 -7.70 -9.34 -21.93
N LYS A 170 -7.25 -10.59 -21.74
CA LYS A 170 -7.99 -11.74 -22.25
C LYS A 170 -9.21 -12.00 -21.36
N ALA A 171 -10.37 -12.14 -21.96
CA ALA A 171 -11.62 -12.41 -21.26
C ALA A 171 -12.44 -13.49 -21.99
N VAL A 172 -13.04 -14.40 -21.22
CA VAL A 172 -13.81 -15.53 -21.77
C VAL A 172 -15.08 -15.80 -20.98
N GLU A 173 -16.15 -16.22 -21.65
CA GLU A 173 -17.34 -16.76 -20.97
C GLU A 173 -17.00 -18.16 -20.45
N VAL A 174 -16.93 -18.29 -19.13
CA VAL A 174 -16.54 -19.54 -18.47
C VAL A 174 -17.75 -20.25 -17.87
N ALA A 175 -18.82 -19.54 -17.54
CA ALA A 175 -20.01 -20.16 -16.97
C ALA A 175 -21.30 -19.43 -17.34
N LYS A 176 -22.42 -20.14 -17.19
CA LYS A 176 -23.78 -19.60 -17.28
C LYS A 176 -24.48 -19.76 -15.94
N VAL A 177 -25.23 -18.73 -15.54
CA VAL A 177 -26.12 -18.80 -14.39
C VAL A 177 -27.40 -19.49 -14.85
N THR A 178 -27.78 -20.56 -14.16
CA THR A 178 -28.97 -21.35 -14.46
C THR A 178 -29.99 -21.26 -13.33
N ASP A 179 -31.04 -22.07 -13.36
CA ASP A 179 -32.02 -22.25 -12.29
C ASP A 179 -32.05 -23.70 -11.77
N SER A 180 -30.99 -24.46 -12.03
CA SER A 180 -30.91 -25.90 -11.72
C SER A 180 -30.87 -26.22 -10.21
N GLY A 181 -30.51 -25.24 -9.38
CA GLY A 181 -30.20 -25.44 -7.96
C GLY A 181 -28.86 -26.14 -7.74
N ARG A 182 -27.96 -26.14 -8.73
CA ARG A 182 -26.73 -26.95 -8.74
C ARG A 182 -25.54 -26.20 -9.32
N MET A 183 -24.34 -26.50 -8.81
CA MET A 183 -23.06 -26.12 -9.39
C MET A 183 -22.49 -27.31 -10.17
N GLN A 184 -22.33 -27.13 -11.47
CA GLN A 184 -21.87 -28.17 -12.39
C GLN A 184 -20.62 -27.71 -13.13
N MET A 185 -19.61 -28.57 -13.25
CA MET A 185 -18.40 -28.30 -14.02
C MET A 185 -18.20 -29.35 -15.09
N PHE A 186 -17.88 -28.89 -16.29
CA PHE A 186 -17.65 -29.71 -17.47
C PHE A 186 -16.20 -29.54 -17.96
N TRP A 187 -15.59 -30.65 -18.36
CA TRP A 187 -14.26 -30.69 -18.98
C TRP A 187 -14.22 -31.81 -20.02
N GLN A 188 -13.79 -31.48 -21.24
CA GLN A 188 -13.75 -32.40 -22.38
C GLN A 188 -15.10 -33.09 -22.64
N GLY A 189 -16.19 -32.33 -22.49
CA GLY A 189 -17.57 -32.83 -22.62
C GLY A 189 -18.07 -33.68 -21.45
N ASN A 190 -17.24 -33.99 -20.45
CA ASN A 190 -17.63 -34.77 -19.28
C ASN A 190 -18.01 -33.85 -18.11
N LYS A 191 -19.11 -34.18 -17.42
CA LYS A 191 -19.48 -33.52 -16.17
C LYS A 191 -18.65 -34.10 -15.02
N ILE A 192 -17.63 -33.35 -14.58
CA ILE A 192 -16.67 -33.80 -13.55
C ILE A 192 -17.08 -33.37 -12.13
N VAL A 193 -17.91 -32.34 -11.99
CA VAL A 193 -18.49 -31.89 -10.72
C VAL A 193 -19.97 -31.68 -10.90
N ASP A 194 -20.77 -32.15 -9.93
CA ASP A 194 -22.20 -31.95 -9.90
C ASP A 194 -22.72 -31.93 -8.45
N LEU A 195 -22.77 -30.73 -7.85
CA LEU A 195 -23.13 -30.53 -6.45
C LEU A 195 -24.40 -29.69 -6.32
N SER A 196 -25.31 -30.05 -5.42
CA SER A 196 -26.47 -29.19 -5.14
C SER A 196 -26.05 -27.95 -4.37
N ARG A 197 -26.69 -26.80 -4.67
CA ARG A 197 -26.49 -25.56 -3.92
C ARG A 197 -26.82 -25.74 -2.45
N GLN A 198 -27.90 -26.47 -2.15
CA GLN A 198 -28.28 -26.83 -0.78
C GLN A 198 -27.15 -27.55 -0.01
N PHE A 199 -26.39 -28.42 -0.68
CA PHE A 199 -25.25 -29.09 -0.05
C PHE A 199 -24.09 -28.13 0.19
N LEU A 200 -23.78 -27.27 -0.79
CA LEU A 200 -22.73 -26.26 -0.68
C LEU A 200 -23.06 -25.16 0.35
N ASP A 201 -24.34 -24.84 0.55
CA ASP A 201 -24.83 -23.89 1.56
C ASP A 201 -24.85 -24.47 2.97
N THR A 202 -24.56 -25.76 3.13
CA THR A 202 -24.34 -26.27 4.48
C THR A 202 -23.08 -25.63 5.02
N ASN A 203 -23.17 -24.98 6.19
CA ASN A 203 -22.01 -24.45 6.93
C ASN A 203 -21.08 -25.57 7.46
N GLY A 204 -21.12 -26.75 6.86
CA GLY A 204 -20.71 -28.00 7.47
C GLY A 204 -21.48 -28.29 8.76
N CYS A 205 -20.88 -29.08 9.64
CA CYS A 205 -21.41 -29.31 10.98
C CYS A 205 -21.19 -28.07 11.85
N THR A 206 -22.21 -27.64 12.60
CA THR A 206 -22.05 -26.63 13.65
C THR A 206 -20.91 -27.02 14.57
N LYS A 207 -19.85 -26.21 14.61
CA LYS A 207 -18.71 -26.44 15.48
C LYS A 207 -18.96 -25.76 16.82
N LYS A 208 -18.62 -26.44 17.91
CA LYS A 208 -18.60 -25.89 19.25
C LYS A 208 -17.24 -26.19 19.86
N GLN A 209 -16.73 -25.24 20.62
CA GLN A 209 -15.47 -25.39 21.35
C GLN A 209 -15.60 -24.75 22.72
N HIS A 210 -14.99 -25.39 23.72
CA HIS A 210 -14.75 -24.79 25.02
C HIS A 210 -13.45 -23.96 24.94
N ALA A 211 -13.52 -22.71 25.37
CA ALA A 211 -12.36 -21.82 25.44
C ALA A 211 -12.13 -21.44 26.90
N GLU A 212 -10.88 -21.52 27.34
CA GLU A 212 -10.46 -21.19 28.70
C GLU A 212 -9.47 -20.03 28.64
N VAL A 213 -9.83 -18.89 29.22
CA VAL A 213 -8.96 -17.72 29.28
C VAL A 213 -8.07 -17.84 30.51
N SER A 214 -6.86 -18.39 30.32
CA SER A 214 -5.90 -18.66 31.41
C SER A 214 -4.67 -17.73 31.38
N TYR A 215 -4.44 -17.01 30.28
CA TYR A 215 -3.22 -16.23 30.04
C TYR A 215 -3.50 -14.73 29.92
N LEU A 216 -3.74 -14.08 31.07
CA LEU A 216 -3.93 -12.63 31.18
C LEU A 216 -3.05 -12.08 32.31
N GLN A 217 -1.74 -12.05 32.10
CA GLN A 217 -0.83 -11.51 33.10
C GLN A 217 -1.01 -9.98 33.22
N PRO A 218 -0.71 -9.37 34.37
CA PRO A 218 -0.53 -7.93 34.44
C PRO A 218 0.50 -7.49 33.40
N VAL A 219 0.20 -6.42 32.65
CA VAL A 219 1.15 -5.88 31.68
C VAL A 219 2.25 -5.15 32.45
N GLU A 220 3.45 -5.71 32.45
CA GLU A 220 4.59 -5.13 33.12
C GLU A 220 5.36 -4.19 32.18
N ASN A 221 5.63 -2.98 32.65
CA ASN A 221 6.59 -2.09 32.02
C ASN A 221 7.99 -2.41 32.57
N GLN A 222 8.96 -2.56 31.67
CA GLN A 222 10.35 -2.61 32.06
C GLN A 222 10.74 -1.22 32.56
N ASN A 223 10.83 -1.01 33.89
CA ASN A 223 11.25 0.27 34.47
C ASN A 223 12.75 0.50 34.22
N ILE A 224 13.09 0.86 32.99
CA ILE A 224 14.46 1.10 32.54
C ILE A 224 14.89 2.46 33.09
N ILE A 225 15.99 2.46 33.84
CA ILE A 225 16.60 3.70 34.35
C ILE A 225 17.01 4.57 33.17
N PHE A 226 16.57 5.83 33.16
CA PHE A 226 16.98 6.76 32.11
C PHE A 226 18.43 7.21 32.32
N ASN A 227 19.30 6.78 31.42
CA ASN A 227 20.68 7.25 31.29
C ASN A 227 21.09 7.14 29.81
N GLU A 228 22.29 7.65 29.48
CA GLU A 228 22.76 7.66 28.10
C GLU A 228 22.88 6.26 27.49
N GLU A 229 23.48 5.32 28.20
CA GLU A 229 23.66 3.94 27.73
C GLU A 229 22.32 3.27 27.38
N ASN A 230 21.35 3.33 28.30
CA ASN A 230 20.04 2.73 28.11
C ASN A 230 19.24 3.43 27.01
N PHE A 231 19.31 4.76 26.91
CA PHE A 231 18.61 5.47 25.85
C PHE A 231 19.15 5.12 24.47
N LEU A 232 20.48 5.12 24.29
CA LEU A 232 21.11 4.72 23.03
C LEU A 232 20.81 3.27 22.68
N LYS A 233 20.82 2.37 23.67
CA LYS A 233 20.44 0.97 23.49
C LYS A 233 19.02 0.84 22.97
N VAL A 234 18.04 1.43 23.65
CA VAL A 234 16.62 1.41 23.24
C VAL A 234 16.47 1.99 21.83
N LEU A 235 17.17 3.07 21.51
CA LEU A 235 17.11 3.71 20.18
C LEU A 235 17.60 2.79 19.04
N SER A 236 18.49 1.85 19.36
CA SER A 236 19.02 0.84 18.44
C SER A 236 18.21 -0.47 18.38
N GLU A 237 17.19 -0.64 19.22
CA GLU A 237 16.37 -1.85 19.22
C GLU A 237 15.58 -2.00 17.92
N LYS A 238 15.36 -3.23 17.47
CA LYS A 238 14.79 -3.53 16.15
C LYS A 238 13.41 -2.89 15.89
N ASN A 239 12.58 -2.77 16.93
CA ASN A 239 11.25 -2.15 16.85
C ASN A 239 11.28 -0.61 17.03
N VAL A 240 12.45 -0.03 17.31
CA VAL A 240 12.65 1.42 17.48
C VAL A 240 13.47 2.02 16.34
N ALA A 241 14.52 1.32 15.91
CA ALA A 241 15.51 1.72 14.92
C ALA A 241 14.88 2.10 13.57
N SER A 242 15.63 2.85 12.77
CA SER A 242 15.18 3.37 11.49
C SER A 242 14.99 2.24 10.49
N GLN A 243 13.79 2.15 9.92
CA GLN A 243 13.50 1.23 8.81
C GLN A 243 13.43 1.98 7.46
N LYS A 244 13.93 3.22 7.39
CA LYS A 244 13.83 4.09 6.20
C LYS A 244 14.33 3.42 4.93
N GLY A 245 15.47 2.75 4.98
CA GLY A 245 16.05 2.09 3.80
C GLY A 245 15.14 1.02 3.19
N MET A 246 14.39 0.30 4.03
CA MET A 246 13.39 -0.68 3.60
C MET A 246 12.14 0.02 3.07
N THR A 247 11.60 1.00 3.79
CA THR A 247 10.38 1.71 3.39
C THR A 247 10.55 2.42 2.04
N GLU A 248 11.73 2.98 1.75
CA GLU A 248 12.04 3.62 0.47
C GLU A 248 12.08 2.66 -0.73
N MET A 249 12.06 1.35 -0.51
CA MET A 249 11.92 0.37 -1.60
C MET A 249 10.50 0.34 -2.17
N PHE A 250 9.54 0.95 -1.48
CA PHE A 250 8.14 1.01 -1.87
C PHE A 250 7.77 2.43 -2.32
N ASP A 251 7.18 2.53 -3.52
CA ASP A 251 6.74 3.81 -4.06
C ASP A 251 5.66 4.43 -3.17
N ALA A 252 5.80 5.73 -2.90
CA ALA A 252 4.88 6.50 -2.08
C ALA A 252 4.36 7.76 -2.80
N SER A 253 4.44 7.84 -4.13
CA SER A 253 4.13 9.05 -4.91
C SER A 253 3.24 8.81 -6.14
N VAL A 254 3.18 7.57 -6.64
CA VAL A 254 2.40 7.17 -7.82
C VAL A 254 0.93 7.59 -7.70
N GLY A 255 0.37 8.11 -8.80
CA GLY A 255 -0.98 8.67 -8.83
C GLY A 255 -1.08 10.12 -8.33
N CYS A 256 0.02 10.71 -7.83
CA CYS A 256 0.08 12.09 -7.34
C CYS A 256 -0.96 12.39 -6.23
N THR A 257 -1.32 11.37 -5.43
CA THR A 257 -2.30 11.50 -4.35
C THR A 257 -1.67 11.71 -2.98
N THR A 258 -0.37 11.49 -2.82
CA THR A 258 0.28 11.55 -1.51
C THR A 258 0.30 12.96 -0.95
N VAL A 259 -0.32 13.15 0.21
CA VAL A 259 -0.36 14.44 0.92
C VAL A 259 0.82 14.55 1.88
N ALA A 260 1.18 13.44 2.53
CA ALA A 260 2.31 13.37 3.44
C ALA A 260 3.18 12.16 3.05
N MET A 261 4.45 12.42 2.75
CA MET A 261 5.42 11.37 2.49
C MET A 261 5.65 10.51 3.74
N PRO A 262 6.04 9.24 3.60
CA PRO A 262 6.35 8.36 4.74
C PRO A 262 7.33 8.95 5.74
N PHE A 263 8.28 9.77 5.27
CA PHE A 263 9.20 10.53 6.11
C PHE A 263 9.13 12.02 5.79
N GLY A 264 8.84 12.81 6.81
CA GLY A 264 8.72 14.27 6.76
C GLY A 264 9.93 15.03 7.29
N GLY A 265 9.79 16.35 7.29
CA GLY A 265 10.86 17.31 7.62
C GLY A 265 11.85 17.53 6.49
N LYS A 266 12.67 18.59 6.62
CA LYS A 266 13.69 19.00 5.64
C LYS A 266 14.67 17.89 5.27
N CYS A 267 14.98 17.00 6.22
CA CYS A 267 15.91 15.89 6.04
C CYS A 267 15.21 14.54 5.76
N GLN A 268 13.88 14.50 5.72
CA GLN A 268 13.08 13.27 5.51
C GLN A 268 13.46 12.15 6.48
N LEU A 269 13.54 12.47 7.77
CA LEU A 269 13.95 11.53 8.85
C LEU A 269 12.87 11.31 9.92
N THR A 270 11.77 12.05 9.89
CA THR A 270 10.67 11.85 10.85
C THR A 270 9.57 11.03 10.18
N GLU A 271 9.34 9.82 10.68
CA GLU A 271 8.29 8.93 10.20
C GLU A 271 6.89 9.50 10.48
N MET A 272 6.01 9.45 9.47
CA MET A 272 4.61 9.82 9.58
C MET A 272 3.82 8.80 10.42
N GLU A 273 2.78 9.24 11.15
CA GLU A 273 1.95 8.34 11.98
C GLU A 273 1.07 7.37 11.16
N GLY A 274 0.92 7.61 9.86
CA GLY A 274 0.06 6.85 8.96
C GLY A 274 0.18 7.30 7.51
N SER A 275 -0.65 6.73 6.64
CA SER A 275 -0.76 7.14 5.24
C SER A 275 -1.84 8.21 5.08
N VAL A 276 -1.55 9.26 4.31
CA VAL A 276 -2.52 10.30 3.95
C VAL A 276 -2.47 10.55 2.45
N GLN A 277 -3.60 10.29 1.78
CA GLN A 277 -3.72 10.32 0.32
C GLN A 277 -4.98 11.11 -0.07
N THR A 278 -4.94 11.97 -1.08
CA THR A 278 -6.16 12.49 -1.71
C THR A 278 -6.89 11.36 -2.44
N LEU A 279 -8.21 11.49 -2.64
CA LEU A 279 -8.95 10.49 -3.41
C LEU A 279 -8.50 10.49 -4.89
N PRO A 280 -8.31 9.33 -5.55
CA PRO A 280 -7.83 9.26 -6.95
C PRO A 280 -8.97 9.52 -7.97
N ILE A 281 -9.56 10.71 -7.93
CA ILE A 281 -10.70 11.08 -8.79
C ILE A 281 -10.17 11.48 -10.18
N LEU A 282 -10.69 10.83 -11.23
CA LEU A 282 -10.35 11.16 -12.61
C LEU A 282 -10.77 12.60 -12.95
N ASP A 283 -9.89 13.32 -13.66
CA ASP A 283 -10.06 14.69 -14.15
C ASP A 283 -10.38 15.74 -13.06
N ALA A 284 -10.15 15.43 -11.79
CA ALA A 284 -10.33 16.40 -10.72
C ALA A 284 -9.11 17.34 -10.62
N GLU A 285 -9.35 18.65 -10.68
CA GLU A 285 -8.28 19.66 -10.58
C GLU A 285 -7.79 19.88 -9.15
N ASN A 286 -8.73 19.92 -8.19
CA ASN A 286 -8.43 20.20 -6.78
C ASN A 286 -9.21 19.25 -5.88
N ILE A 287 -8.49 18.36 -5.19
CA ILE A 287 -9.07 17.40 -4.26
C ILE A 287 -8.71 17.83 -2.84
N GLU A 288 -9.72 18.18 -2.06
CA GLU A 288 -9.56 18.57 -0.65
C GLU A 288 -9.83 17.41 0.31
N THR A 289 -10.58 16.39 -0.13
CA THR A 289 -10.84 15.20 0.67
C THR A 289 -9.65 14.25 0.63
N VAL A 290 -9.25 13.77 1.80
CA VAL A 290 -8.18 12.78 1.94
C VAL A 290 -8.70 11.51 2.61
N SER A 291 -8.12 10.37 2.27
CA SER A 291 -8.17 9.15 3.06
C SER A 291 -6.96 9.11 4.00
N LEU A 292 -7.22 8.78 5.26
CA LEU A 292 -6.21 8.49 6.26
C LEU A 292 -6.26 6.98 6.57
N ALA A 293 -5.10 6.36 6.66
CA ALA A 293 -4.96 4.98 7.08
C ALA A 293 -3.82 4.83 8.10
N SER A 294 -4.06 4.05 9.15
CA SER A 294 -3.07 3.73 10.18
C SER A 294 -3.25 2.30 10.66
N TRP A 295 -2.34 1.85 11.51
CA TRP A 295 -2.42 0.54 12.15
C TRP A 295 -1.85 0.57 13.56
N GLY A 296 -2.28 -0.37 14.39
CA GLY A 296 -1.81 -0.57 15.76
C GLY A 296 -1.71 -2.05 16.10
N PHE A 297 -0.66 -2.40 16.84
CA PHE A 297 -0.36 -3.75 17.34
C PHE A 297 0.94 -3.74 18.14
N ASP A 298 0.97 -4.42 19.28
CA ASP A 298 2.17 -4.57 20.10
C ASP A 298 2.38 -6.03 20.49
N ALA A 299 3.44 -6.65 19.98
CA ALA A 299 3.69 -8.07 20.17
C ALA A 299 3.99 -8.43 21.63
N ASP A 300 4.70 -7.58 22.36
CA ASP A 300 5.10 -7.87 23.74
C ASP A 300 3.91 -7.78 24.70
N ILE A 301 3.09 -6.72 24.59
CA ILE A 301 1.88 -6.58 25.39
C ILE A 301 0.91 -7.72 25.05
N SER A 302 0.71 -8.02 23.77
CA SER A 302 -0.21 -9.09 23.35
C SER A 302 0.29 -10.47 23.80
N SER A 303 1.61 -10.64 23.91
CA SER A 303 2.24 -11.84 24.43
C SER A 303 2.17 -11.96 25.94
N GLN A 304 1.87 -10.92 26.72
CA GLN A 304 1.63 -10.97 28.17
C GLN A 304 0.13 -11.05 28.49
N ASN A 305 -0.67 -10.26 27.76
CA ASN A 305 -2.10 -10.11 27.95
C ASN A 305 -2.76 -9.72 26.62
N SER A 306 -3.31 -10.71 25.92
CA SER A 306 -3.84 -10.49 24.57
C SER A 306 -5.13 -9.67 24.56
N MET A 307 -5.88 -9.62 25.67
CA MET A 307 -7.05 -8.75 25.83
C MET A 307 -6.64 -7.27 25.85
N ILE A 308 -5.68 -6.91 26.72
CA ILE A 308 -5.14 -5.55 26.79
C ILE A 308 -4.39 -5.20 25.50
N GLY A 309 -3.63 -6.15 24.93
CA GLY A 309 -2.92 -5.99 23.66
C GLY A 309 -3.85 -5.62 22.51
N ALA A 310 -4.98 -6.33 22.36
CA ALA A 310 -5.98 -6.03 21.34
C ALA A 310 -6.70 -4.70 21.57
N ALA A 311 -7.06 -4.35 22.81
CA ALA A 311 -7.63 -3.05 23.13
C ALA A 311 -6.65 -1.90 22.79
N ASN A 312 -5.37 -2.06 23.15
CA ASN A 312 -4.31 -1.11 22.84
C ASN A 312 -4.01 -1.03 21.33
N ALA A 313 -4.13 -2.12 20.58
CA ALA A 313 -4.01 -2.10 19.11
C ALA A 313 -5.06 -1.14 18.49
N VAL A 314 -6.31 -1.19 18.97
CA VAL A 314 -7.36 -0.27 18.55
C VAL A 314 -7.01 1.17 18.94
N VAL A 315 -6.64 1.41 20.21
CA VAL A 315 -6.23 2.74 20.71
C VAL A 315 -5.09 3.33 19.88
N GLU A 316 -4.02 2.57 19.60
CA GLU A 316 -2.86 3.02 18.82
C GLU A 316 -3.28 3.41 17.40
N SER A 317 -4.06 2.56 16.71
CA SER A 317 -4.52 2.84 15.35
C SER A 317 -5.38 4.11 15.29
N VAL A 318 -6.28 4.31 16.26
CA VAL A 318 -7.14 5.49 16.36
C VAL A 318 -6.34 6.74 16.70
N ALA A 319 -5.45 6.67 17.68
CA ALA A 319 -4.59 7.77 18.10
C ALA A 319 -3.72 8.29 16.95
N LYS A 320 -3.19 7.39 16.10
CA LYS A 320 -2.45 7.76 14.89
C LYS A 320 -3.29 8.53 13.88
N ILE A 321 -4.56 8.17 13.66
CA ILE A 321 -5.46 8.94 12.78
C ILE A 321 -5.66 10.36 13.32
N VAL A 322 -5.89 10.49 14.63
CA VAL A 322 -6.08 11.79 15.30
C VAL A 322 -4.81 12.63 15.23
N ALA A 323 -3.64 12.03 15.47
CA ALA A 323 -2.34 12.69 15.42
C ALA A 323 -2.03 13.29 14.03
N MET A 324 -2.56 12.70 12.96
CA MET A 324 -2.45 13.23 11.59
C MET A 324 -3.50 14.31 11.27
N GLY A 325 -4.42 14.62 12.18
CA GLY A 325 -5.52 15.58 11.98
C GLY A 325 -6.87 14.97 11.57
N GLY A 326 -7.00 13.65 11.61
CA GLY A 326 -8.26 12.95 11.38
C GLY A 326 -9.25 13.10 12.54
N ASN A 327 -10.53 12.79 12.29
CA ASN A 327 -11.56 12.72 13.32
C ASN A 327 -11.81 11.24 13.69
N TYR A 328 -11.63 10.89 14.96
CA TYR A 328 -11.79 9.50 15.40
C TYR A 328 -13.20 8.95 15.14
N LYS A 329 -14.24 9.79 15.21
CA LYS A 329 -15.65 9.39 15.03
C LYS A 329 -15.96 8.85 13.62
N ASN A 330 -15.13 9.17 12.64
CA ASN A 330 -15.30 8.74 11.25
C ASN A 330 -14.51 7.48 10.90
N ILE A 331 -13.82 6.87 11.87
CA ILE A 331 -13.00 5.70 11.64
C ILE A 331 -13.87 4.47 11.36
N ARG A 332 -13.39 3.62 10.45
CA ARG A 332 -13.81 2.22 10.30
C ARG A 332 -12.59 1.34 10.49
N LEU A 333 -12.81 0.21 11.16
CA LEU A 333 -11.75 -0.72 11.53
C LEU A 333 -11.72 -1.95 10.62
N SER A 334 -10.57 -2.59 10.54
CA SER A 334 -10.41 -3.93 9.99
C SER A 334 -9.40 -4.70 10.85
N PHE A 335 -9.75 -5.90 11.29
CA PHE A 335 -8.91 -6.68 12.20
C PHE A 335 -8.24 -7.86 11.50
N GLN A 336 -6.92 -7.96 11.65
CA GLN A 336 -6.16 -9.12 11.16
C GLN A 336 -5.67 -9.93 12.34
N GLU A 337 -6.11 -11.18 12.37
CA GLU A 337 -5.92 -12.11 13.48
C GLU A 337 -4.90 -13.19 13.09
N TYR A 338 -3.88 -13.39 13.92
CA TYR A 338 -2.90 -14.44 13.72
C TYR A 338 -2.53 -15.11 15.03
N PHE A 339 -2.86 -16.40 15.13
CA PHE A 339 -2.66 -17.19 16.34
C PHE A 339 -2.02 -18.53 16.02
N GLU A 340 -1.54 -19.17 17.09
CA GLU A 340 -1.06 -20.54 17.03
C GLU A 340 -2.15 -21.52 16.56
N LYS A 341 -1.73 -22.73 16.18
CA LYS A 341 -2.65 -23.81 15.90
C LYS A 341 -3.42 -24.22 17.16
N LEU A 342 -4.74 -24.03 17.11
CA LEU A 342 -5.63 -24.18 18.25
C LEU A 342 -5.98 -25.63 18.59
N GLY A 343 -6.25 -26.46 17.58
CA GLY A 343 -6.72 -27.84 17.77
C GLY A 343 -7.97 -27.93 18.67
N ASN A 344 -7.98 -28.90 19.58
CA ASN A 344 -9.06 -29.07 20.56
C ASN A 344 -8.70 -28.52 21.96
N ASN A 345 -7.62 -27.75 22.10
CA ASN A 345 -7.12 -27.30 23.40
C ASN A 345 -7.86 -26.01 23.86
N PRO A 346 -8.60 -26.03 24.98
CA PRO A 346 -9.36 -24.87 25.45
C PRO A 346 -8.53 -23.62 25.74
N GLU A 347 -7.33 -23.78 26.31
CA GLU A 347 -6.46 -22.64 26.65
C GLU A 347 -5.96 -21.93 25.38
N LYS A 348 -5.64 -22.69 24.33
CA LYS A 348 -5.25 -22.10 23.04
C LYS A 348 -6.39 -21.28 22.45
N TRP A 349 -7.62 -21.78 22.53
CA TRP A 349 -8.83 -21.03 22.13
C TRP A 349 -9.13 -19.83 23.03
N GLY A 350 -8.61 -19.80 24.26
CA GLY A 350 -8.69 -18.65 25.16
C GLY A 350 -8.00 -17.40 24.62
N LYS A 351 -6.88 -17.55 23.89
CA LYS A 351 -6.10 -16.45 23.31
C LYS A 351 -6.89 -15.61 22.27
N PRO A 352 -7.48 -16.20 21.21
CA PRO A 352 -8.32 -15.45 20.28
C PRO A 352 -9.57 -14.90 20.96
N LEU A 353 -10.22 -15.67 21.86
CA LEU A 353 -11.38 -15.18 22.60
C LEU A 353 -11.05 -13.91 23.41
N ALA A 354 -9.97 -13.93 24.19
CA ALA A 354 -9.53 -12.78 24.97
C ALA A 354 -9.18 -11.56 24.09
N SER A 355 -8.50 -11.80 22.96
CA SER A 355 -8.15 -10.73 22.01
C SER A 355 -9.41 -10.10 21.40
N LEU A 356 -10.38 -10.92 20.99
CA LEU A 356 -11.65 -10.45 20.46
C LEU A 356 -12.46 -9.67 21.50
N LEU A 357 -12.45 -10.10 22.77
CA LEU A 357 -13.10 -9.35 23.86
C LEU A 357 -12.44 -7.98 24.09
N GLY A 358 -11.11 -7.90 24.02
CA GLY A 358 -10.38 -6.63 24.14
C GLY A 358 -10.65 -5.68 22.96
N ALA A 359 -10.63 -6.20 21.74
CA ALA A 359 -11.00 -5.42 20.56
C ALA A 359 -12.46 -4.97 20.62
N TYR A 360 -13.39 -5.85 21.00
CA TYR A 360 -14.80 -5.54 21.15
C TYR A 360 -15.05 -4.46 22.21
N ASP A 361 -14.39 -4.54 23.37
CA ASP A 361 -14.45 -3.51 24.40
C ASP A 361 -14.04 -2.13 23.85
N ALA A 362 -12.93 -2.06 23.11
CA ALA A 362 -12.49 -0.82 22.49
C ALA A 362 -13.48 -0.31 21.42
N GLN A 363 -14.02 -1.20 20.58
CA GLN A 363 -15.02 -0.85 19.57
C GLN A 363 -16.27 -0.25 20.19
N MET A 364 -16.78 -0.87 21.27
CA MET A 364 -17.99 -0.41 21.95
C MET A 364 -17.78 0.94 22.64
N ASN A 365 -16.62 1.15 23.27
CA ASN A 365 -16.34 2.39 23.99
C ASN A 365 -16.01 3.58 23.06
N PHE A 366 -15.38 3.32 21.92
CA PHE A 366 -15.15 4.34 20.87
C PHE A 366 -16.31 4.51 19.90
N GLU A 367 -17.27 3.58 19.89
CA GLU A 367 -18.39 3.51 18.94
C GLU A 367 -17.92 3.33 17.48
N LEU A 368 -16.90 2.50 17.27
CA LEU A 368 -16.26 2.27 15.96
C LEU A 368 -16.48 0.85 15.44
N ALA A 369 -17.14 0.74 14.28
CA ALA A 369 -17.40 -0.55 13.65
C ALA A 369 -16.17 -1.08 12.89
N ALA A 370 -15.88 -2.36 13.09
CA ALA A 370 -15.06 -3.14 12.18
C ALA A 370 -15.91 -3.59 10.99
N ILE A 371 -15.46 -3.29 9.78
CA ILE A 371 -16.18 -3.58 8.53
C ILE A 371 -15.47 -4.63 7.66
N GLY A 372 -14.35 -5.15 8.16
CA GLY A 372 -13.54 -6.16 7.50
C GLY A 372 -12.62 -6.84 8.50
N GLY A 373 -11.99 -7.92 8.06
CA GLY A 373 -11.01 -8.65 8.83
C GLY A 373 -10.73 -10.03 8.24
N LYS A 374 -9.69 -10.68 8.75
CA LYS A 374 -9.26 -12.01 8.34
C LYS A 374 -8.51 -12.67 9.48
N ASP A 375 -8.68 -13.97 9.61
CA ASP A 375 -7.99 -14.79 10.59
C ASP A 375 -7.04 -15.81 9.95
N SER A 376 -6.01 -16.17 10.71
CA SER A 376 -5.14 -17.30 10.44
C SER A 376 -4.77 -18.00 11.75
N MET A 377 -5.15 -19.27 11.86
CA MET A 377 -5.03 -20.08 13.08
C MET A 377 -4.01 -21.22 12.90
N SER A 378 -2.91 -20.95 12.18
CA SER A 378 -1.85 -21.92 11.83
C SER A 378 -0.44 -21.43 12.13
N GLY A 379 -0.28 -20.46 13.04
CA GLY A 379 1.01 -19.89 13.44
C GLY A 379 1.80 -20.77 14.41
N THR A 380 2.01 -22.03 14.07
CA THR A 380 2.82 -22.98 14.86
C THR A 380 3.81 -23.69 13.94
N PHE A 381 5.06 -23.76 14.36
CA PHE A 381 6.10 -24.57 13.73
C PHE A 381 6.81 -25.38 14.80
N GLN A 382 6.65 -26.71 14.75
CA GLN A 382 7.07 -27.61 15.82
C GLN A 382 6.53 -27.12 17.18
N ASP A 383 7.41 -26.87 18.15
CA ASP A 383 7.05 -26.43 19.51
C ASP A 383 7.02 -24.91 19.68
N ILE A 384 7.26 -24.14 18.60
CA ILE A 384 7.30 -22.68 18.64
C ILE A 384 5.99 -22.12 18.06
N ASN A 385 5.44 -21.13 18.75
CA ASN A 385 4.19 -20.47 18.39
C ASN A 385 4.40 -18.98 18.12
N VAL A 386 3.62 -18.44 17.20
CA VAL A 386 3.51 -16.99 17.00
C VAL A 386 2.89 -16.33 18.23
N PRO A 387 3.25 -15.07 18.54
CA PRO A 387 2.56 -14.33 19.59
C PRO A 387 1.07 -14.15 19.24
N PRO A 388 0.16 -14.09 20.23
CA PRO A 388 -1.23 -13.71 19.98
C PRO A 388 -1.26 -12.37 19.25
N THR A 389 -1.75 -12.37 18.01
CA THR A 389 -1.66 -11.20 17.13
C THR A 389 -3.06 -10.76 16.72
N LEU A 390 -3.44 -9.55 17.13
CA LEU A 390 -4.60 -8.85 16.59
C LEU A 390 -4.13 -7.46 16.16
N ILE A 391 -4.09 -7.25 14.84
CA ILE A 391 -3.70 -5.97 14.24
C ILE A 391 -4.96 -5.17 13.96
N SER A 392 -5.03 -3.96 14.49
CA SER A 392 -6.09 -3.01 14.18
C SER A 392 -5.66 -2.10 13.05
N PHE A 393 -6.29 -2.22 11.88
CA PHE A 393 -6.21 -1.21 10.82
C PHE A 393 -7.34 -0.21 10.98
N ALA A 394 -7.04 1.08 10.92
CA ALA A 394 -8.01 2.16 10.97
C ALA A 394 -7.99 2.95 9.67
N CYS A 395 -9.17 3.22 9.12
CA CYS A 395 -9.35 4.06 7.95
C CYS A 395 -10.40 5.14 8.21
N ALA A 396 -10.11 6.36 7.80
CA ALA A 396 -11.01 7.50 7.91
C ALA A 396 -10.88 8.44 6.71
N ASN A 397 -11.87 9.31 6.53
CA ASN A 397 -11.75 10.46 5.65
C ASN A 397 -11.42 11.73 6.45
N GLY A 398 -10.82 12.71 5.79
CA GLY A 398 -10.51 14.01 6.36
C GLY A 398 -10.38 15.11 5.31
N VAL A 399 -9.84 16.26 5.72
CA VAL A 399 -9.65 17.43 4.86
C VAL A 399 -8.18 17.77 4.79
N LYS A 400 -7.63 17.87 3.58
CA LYS A 400 -6.21 18.10 3.26
C LYS A 400 -5.58 19.23 4.07
N LYS A 401 -6.26 20.38 4.18
CA LYS A 401 -5.76 21.55 4.93
C LYS A 401 -5.56 21.31 6.44
N ASN A 402 -6.17 20.27 7.01
CA ASN A 402 -6.10 19.94 8.43
C ASN A 402 -5.05 18.86 8.74
N ILE A 403 -4.39 18.33 7.70
CA ILE A 403 -3.37 17.31 7.89
C ILE A 403 -2.10 17.95 8.44
N ILE A 404 -1.57 17.34 9.50
CA ILE A 404 -0.31 17.72 10.14
C ILE A 404 0.65 16.52 10.16
N SER A 405 1.94 16.80 10.19
CA SER A 405 3.01 15.80 10.28
C SER A 405 3.76 15.92 11.61
N PRO A 406 4.38 14.83 12.11
CA PRO A 406 4.84 14.76 13.49
C PRO A 406 6.18 15.45 13.76
N GLU A 407 6.90 15.93 12.74
CA GLU A 407 8.17 16.61 12.98
C GLU A 407 7.98 17.99 13.64
N PHE A 408 8.90 18.37 14.53
CA PHE A 408 8.89 19.69 15.17
C PHE A 408 8.87 20.80 14.13
N LYS A 409 7.95 21.76 14.28
CA LYS A 409 7.75 22.84 13.29
C LYS A 409 8.63 24.04 13.56
N LYS A 410 8.70 24.49 14.82
CA LYS A 410 9.32 25.77 15.13
C LYS A 410 9.85 25.84 16.56
N ALA A 411 11.06 26.37 16.71
CA ALA A 411 11.61 26.69 18.02
C ALA A 411 10.74 27.72 18.77
N GLY A 412 10.63 27.54 20.09
CA GLY A 412 9.75 28.32 20.97
C GLY A 412 8.33 27.75 21.11
N ASN A 413 7.93 26.81 20.25
CA ASN A 413 6.67 26.10 20.42
C ASN A 413 6.69 25.26 21.70
N LYS A 414 5.54 25.16 22.34
CA LYS A 414 5.36 24.45 23.61
C LYS A 414 5.10 22.97 23.37
N LEU A 415 5.66 22.13 24.22
CA LEU A 415 5.50 20.69 24.20
C LEU A 415 4.63 20.26 25.37
N TYR A 416 3.53 19.58 25.05
CA TYR A 416 2.58 19.03 26.01
C TYR A 416 2.58 17.51 25.94
N LEU A 417 2.38 16.88 27.10
CA LEU A 417 2.16 15.44 27.26
C LEU A 417 0.71 15.21 27.66
N PHE A 418 0.00 14.40 26.87
CA PHE A 418 -1.13 13.65 27.38
C PHE A 418 -0.61 12.30 27.86
N HIS A 419 -0.61 12.07 29.18
CA HIS A 419 -0.21 10.80 29.77
C HIS A 419 -1.43 9.90 29.96
N HIS A 420 -1.53 8.83 29.18
CA HIS A 420 -2.62 7.89 29.30
C HIS A 420 -2.47 7.00 30.54
N ILE A 421 -3.43 7.15 31.46
CA ILE A 421 -3.57 6.30 32.64
C ILE A 421 -4.70 5.29 32.36
N PRO A 422 -4.38 3.98 32.27
CA PRO A 422 -5.40 2.96 32.07
C PRO A 422 -6.30 2.81 33.30
N GLN A 423 -7.40 2.08 33.14
CA GLN A 423 -8.29 1.71 34.25
C GLN A 423 -7.58 0.73 35.20
N GLU A 424 -8.14 0.52 36.39
CA GLU A 424 -7.56 -0.41 37.39
C GLU A 424 -7.41 -1.85 36.86
N ASN A 425 -8.27 -2.27 35.93
CA ASN A 425 -8.20 -3.58 35.28
C ASN A 425 -7.19 -3.65 34.12
N GLY A 426 -6.44 -2.57 33.86
CA GLY A 426 -5.46 -2.46 32.79
C GLY A 426 -6.01 -2.13 31.41
N LEU A 427 -7.33 -2.12 31.21
CA LEU A 427 -7.94 -1.69 29.95
C LEU A 427 -7.80 -0.17 29.76
N PRO A 428 -7.81 0.33 28.51
CA PRO A 428 -7.72 1.75 28.24
C PRO A 428 -8.82 2.57 28.91
N ASN A 429 -8.48 3.76 29.41
CA ASN A 429 -9.47 4.76 29.83
C ASN A 429 -10.03 5.51 28.61
N TYR A 430 -11.12 4.98 28.04
CA TYR A 430 -11.71 5.52 26.80
C TYR A 430 -12.36 6.89 26.95
N GLU A 431 -12.84 7.25 28.14
CA GLU A 431 -13.41 8.58 28.39
C GLU A 431 -12.34 9.65 28.20
N LYS A 432 -11.19 9.48 28.85
CA LYS A 432 -10.06 10.40 28.72
C LYS A 432 -9.43 10.38 27.33
N LEU A 433 -9.41 9.22 26.66
CA LEU A 433 -8.96 9.13 25.27
C LEU A 433 -9.88 9.90 24.32
N LYS A 434 -11.20 9.79 24.47
CA LYS A 434 -12.16 10.56 23.66
C LYS A 434 -12.02 12.07 23.92
N GLU A 435 -11.91 12.47 25.18
CA GLU A 435 -11.71 13.86 25.59
C GLU A 435 -10.48 14.47 24.89
N ILE A 436 -9.32 13.80 24.94
CA ILE A 436 -8.12 14.31 24.28
C ILE A 436 -8.21 14.27 22.75
N PHE A 437 -8.84 13.24 22.18
CA PHE A 437 -8.97 13.13 20.72
C PHE A 437 -9.83 14.24 20.12
N GLU A 438 -10.92 14.61 20.81
CA GLU A 438 -11.74 15.76 20.43
C GLU A 438 -10.96 17.06 20.54
N PHE A 439 -10.30 17.27 21.68
CA PHE A 439 -9.49 18.46 21.92
C PHE A 439 -8.39 18.65 20.86
N ILE A 440 -7.66 17.58 20.52
CA ILE A 440 -6.61 17.62 19.49
C ILE A 440 -7.22 17.96 18.13
N HIS A 441 -8.31 17.31 17.75
CA HIS A 441 -8.95 17.55 16.46
C HIS A 441 -9.35 19.03 16.29
N GLU A 442 -9.99 19.62 17.29
CA GLU A 442 -10.41 21.02 17.29
C GLU A 442 -9.21 22.00 17.24
N ASN A 443 -8.16 21.70 18.00
CA ASN A 443 -6.97 22.56 18.06
C ASN A 443 -6.06 22.43 16.82
N ILE A 444 -6.12 21.32 16.09
CA ILE A 444 -5.51 21.19 14.75
C ILE A 444 -6.30 22.01 13.71
N GLN A 445 -7.64 21.95 13.77
CA GLN A 445 -8.49 22.73 12.86
C GLN A 445 -8.28 24.24 13.03
N SER A 446 -8.13 24.70 14.27
CA SER A 446 -7.84 26.09 14.61
C SER A 446 -6.36 26.48 14.53
N LYS A 447 -5.48 25.57 14.08
CA LYS A 447 -4.04 25.79 13.84
C LYS A 447 -3.19 26.08 15.08
N LYS A 448 -3.72 25.79 16.27
CA LYS A 448 -2.97 25.90 17.54
C LYS A 448 -1.98 24.76 17.70
N ILE A 449 -2.44 23.53 17.51
CA ILE A 449 -1.60 22.32 17.46
C ILE A 449 -1.03 22.17 16.06
N VAL A 450 0.28 21.96 15.99
CA VAL A 450 1.04 21.96 14.72
C VAL A 450 1.77 20.64 14.44
N SER A 451 2.05 19.84 15.46
CA SER A 451 2.50 18.45 15.32
C SER A 451 2.03 17.61 16.51
N VAL A 452 1.78 16.32 16.29
CA VAL A 452 1.41 15.34 17.32
C VAL A 452 2.11 14.03 17.01
N LYS A 453 2.65 13.36 18.04
CA LYS A 453 3.26 12.03 17.91
C LYS A 453 2.75 11.08 18.98
N THR A 454 2.44 9.83 18.57
CA THR A 454 2.06 8.77 19.51
C THR A 454 3.28 8.23 20.26
N ILE A 455 3.06 7.78 21.49
CA ILE A 455 4.11 7.16 22.32
C ILE A 455 3.93 5.64 22.29
N LYS A 456 5.03 4.93 22.01
CA LYS A 456 5.10 3.47 21.97
C LYS A 456 6.47 3.00 22.49
N GLU A 457 7.25 2.31 21.67
CA GLU A 457 8.55 1.76 22.04
C GLU A 457 9.52 2.87 22.45
N GLY A 458 10.17 2.67 23.60
CA GLY A 458 11.16 3.60 24.15
C GLY A 458 10.60 4.92 24.70
N GLY A 459 9.28 5.02 24.88
CA GLY A 459 8.65 6.08 25.66
C GLY A 459 8.79 7.50 25.10
N ILE A 460 8.70 8.48 26.01
CA ILE A 460 8.72 9.92 25.67
C ILE A 460 10.03 10.30 24.99
N ALA A 461 11.17 9.77 25.44
CA ALA A 461 12.49 10.15 24.94
C ALA A 461 12.62 9.82 23.45
N VAL A 462 12.26 8.59 23.05
CA VAL A 462 12.27 8.16 21.65
C VAL A 462 11.25 8.94 20.82
N ALA A 463 10.04 9.18 21.32
CA ALA A 463 9.03 9.95 20.60
C ALA A 463 9.54 11.37 20.28
N VAL A 464 10.04 12.10 21.28
CA VAL A 464 10.60 13.45 21.12
C VAL A 464 11.82 13.46 20.18
N ALA A 465 12.70 12.46 20.29
CA ALA A 465 13.84 12.34 19.39
C ALA A 465 13.38 12.19 17.92
N LYS A 466 12.43 11.29 17.66
CA LYS A 466 11.88 11.07 16.31
C LYS A 466 11.13 12.28 15.75
N MET A 467 10.47 13.10 16.57
CA MET A 467 9.86 14.38 16.12
C MET A 467 10.93 15.38 15.65
N SER A 468 12.12 15.35 16.24
CA SER A 468 13.18 16.31 15.92
C SER A 468 13.96 15.95 14.66
N PHE A 469 14.20 14.67 14.39
CA PHE A 469 15.14 14.22 13.35
C PHE A 469 14.88 14.80 11.95
N GLY A 470 13.63 15.01 11.56
CA GLY A 470 13.28 15.53 10.24
C GLY A 470 13.72 16.98 10.01
N ASN A 471 13.78 17.80 11.06
CA ASN A 471 14.09 19.24 10.97
C ASN A 471 15.34 19.65 11.75
N HIS A 472 15.97 18.73 12.48
CA HIS A 472 17.13 18.97 13.35
C HIS A 472 16.88 20.08 14.39
N LEU A 473 15.65 20.15 14.92
CA LEU A 473 15.28 21.05 16.01
C LEU A 473 15.41 20.33 17.35
N GLY A 474 16.12 20.94 18.30
CA GLY A 474 16.24 20.44 19.66
C GLY A 474 14.94 20.52 20.46
N ALA A 475 14.96 19.97 21.67
CA ALA A 475 13.89 20.14 22.65
C ALA A 475 14.46 20.09 24.08
N GLU A 476 13.89 20.89 24.96
CA GLU A 476 14.14 20.83 26.40
C GLU A 476 12.84 20.40 27.07
N ILE A 477 12.85 19.24 27.75
CA ILE A 477 11.69 18.70 28.44
C ILE A 477 12.02 18.32 29.90
N SER A 478 11.03 18.45 30.77
CA SER A 478 11.06 18.06 32.18
C SER A 478 9.88 17.15 32.48
N VAL A 479 10.15 15.87 32.74
CA VAL A 479 9.14 14.85 33.05
C VAL A 479 9.68 13.87 34.10
N ASP A 480 8.78 13.08 34.71
CA ASP A 480 9.19 11.98 35.57
C ASP A 480 10.08 11.00 34.78
N GLU A 481 11.25 10.68 35.34
CA GLU A 481 12.26 9.83 34.70
C GLU A 481 11.73 8.45 34.35
N ILE A 482 10.77 7.93 35.14
CA ILE A 482 10.16 6.63 34.86
C ILE A 482 9.37 6.61 33.55
N LEU A 483 8.93 7.77 33.05
CA LEU A 483 8.15 7.87 31.81
C LEU A 483 9.02 8.00 30.56
N LEU A 484 10.32 8.27 30.71
CA LEU A 484 11.19 8.61 29.58
C LEU A 484 11.42 7.42 28.63
N LEU A 485 11.60 6.21 29.16
CA LEU A 485 11.84 4.99 28.37
C LEU A 485 10.71 3.97 28.45
N ASN A 486 9.69 4.23 29.28
CA ASN A 486 8.57 3.31 29.42
C ASN A 486 7.57 3.48 28.28
N LYS A 487 7.20 2.35 27.68
CA LYS A 487 6.12 2.26 26.69
C LYS A 487 4.78 2.65 27.33
N ASN A 488 4.01 3.49 26.64
CA ASN A 488 2.67 3.84 27.08
C ASN A 488 1.75 4.16 25.89
N ILE A 489 1.07 3.13 25.39
CA ILE A 489 0.12 3.26 24.28
C ILE A 489 -1.06 4.12 24.72
N GLY A 490 -1.47 5.04 23.85
CA GLY A 490 -2.52 6.03 24.11
C GLY A 490 -1.98 7.39 24.56
N SER A 491 -0.73 7.47 25.05
CA SER A 491 -0.08 8.77 25.31
C SER A 491 0.34 9.48 24.03
N LEU A 492 0.38 10.81 24.11
CA LEU A 492 0.66 11.70 22.97
C LEU A 492 1.64 12.82 23.38
N ILE A 493 2.60 13.11 22.52
CA ILE A 493 3.37 14.36 22.55
C ILE A 493 2.74 15.35 21.56
N ILE A 494 2.46 16.55 22.03
CA ILE A 494 1.74 17.58 21.28
C ILE A 494 2.61 18.84 21.23
N GLU A 495 2.92 19.31 20.02
CA GLU A 495 3.55 20.62 19.79
C GLU A 495 2.46 21.65 19.50
N SER A 496 2.48 22.74 20.26
CA SER A 496 1.57 23.86 20.08
C SER A 496 2.31 25.17 19.85
N SER A 497 1.78 25.98 18.93
CA SER A 497 2.25 27.34 18.67
C SER A 497 1.71 28.36 19.69
N GLU A 498 0.69 27.97 20.47
CA GLU A 498 0.04 28.77 21.51
C GLU A 498 -0.02 27.98 22.83
N ASN A 499 -0.33 28.66 23.93
CA ASN A 499 -0.63 27.97 25.19
C ASN A 499 -1.96 27.22 25.06
N LEU A 500 -1.96 25.95 25.46
CA LEU A 500 -3.15 25.12 25.53
C LEU A 500 -3.67 25.10 26.97
N GLU A 501 -4.93 25.46 27.16
CA GLU A 501 -5.63 25.36 28.44
C GLU A 501 -6.42 24.05 28.47
N ASN A 502 -5.87 23.03 29.14
CA ASN A 502 -6.53 21.74 29.32
C ASN A 502 -5.92 21.00 30.52
N ASP A 503 -6.76 20.58 31.47
CA ASP A 503 -6.35 19.96 32.73
C ASP A 503 -5.76 18.55 32.57
N ILE A 504 -6.04 17.86 31.45
CA ILE A 504 -5.46 16.54 31.14
C ILE A 504 -4.13 16.63 30.38
N LEU A 505 -3.65 17.84 30.08
CA LEU A 505 -2.36 18.09 29.44
C LEU A 505 -1.32 18.60 30.45
N GLN A 506 -0.15 17.98 30.44
CA GLN A 506 1.02 18.47 31.16
C GLN A 506 1.91 19.25 30.21
N LEU A 507 2.20 20.53 30.51
CA LEU A 507 3.28 21.25 29.84
C LEU A 507 4.62 20.65 30.28
N ILE A 508 5.32 20.01 29.34
CA ILE A 508 6.58 19.32 29.63
C ILE A 508 7.80 20.11 29.17
N GLY A 509 7.67 21.08 28.28
CA GLY A 509 8.82 21.83 27.79
C GLY A 509 8.57 22.63 26.51
N GLU A 510 9.63 22.82 25.73
CA GLU A 510 9.57 23.57 24.48
C GLU A 510 10.60 23.11 23.44
N VAL A 511 10.30 23.38 22.17
CA VAL A 511 11.19 23.14 21.03
C VAL A 511 12.30 24.20 21.04
N LYS A 512 13.54 23.79 20.76
CA LYS A 512 14.74 24.64 20.73
C LYS A 512 15.33 24.71 19.32
N ASN A 513 16.11 25.77 19.07
CA ASN A 513 16.81 25.98 17.80
C ASN A 513 18.28 25.52 17.85
N ASP A 514 18.65 24.69 18.82
CA ASP A 514 19.97 24.08 18.92
C ASP A 514 19.91 22.61 18.48
N SER A 515 21.08 22.04 18.16
CA SER A 515 21.18 20.65 17.70
C SER A 515 21.26 19.66 18.87
N LYS A 516 20.53 19.93 19.97
CA LYS A 516 20.63 19.18 21.22
C LYS A 516 19.26 18.89 21.82
N PHE A 517 19.18 17.79 22.57
CA PHE A 517 18.08 17.54 23.49
C PHE A 517 18.53 17.71 24.91
N LYS A 518 17.63 18.23 25.75
CA LYS A 518 17.79 18.22 27.18
C LYS A 518 16.59 17.52 27.80
N TYR A 519 16.81 16.31 28.30
CA TYR A 519 15.83 15.53 29.04
C TYR A 519 16.17 15.65 30.52
N ASN A 520 15.38 16.41 31.27
CA ASN A 520 15.68 16.79 32.64
C ASN A 520 17.08 17.44 32.75
N ASN A 521 18.06 16.71 33.30
CA ASN A 521 19.43 17.16 33.49
C ASN A 521 20.43 16.57 32.48
N LEU A 522 20.02 15.64 31.63
CA LEU A 522 20.88 14.97 30.64
C LEU A 522 20.76 15.64 29.27
N GLU A 523 21.91 15.82 28.61
CA GLU A 523 22.01 16.47 27.31
C GLU A 523 22.51 15.50 26.24
N PHE A 524 21.88 15.51 25.07
CA PHE A 524 22.20 14.62 23.96
C PHE A 524 22.34 15.39 22.65
N ASN A 525 23.29 15.01 21.80
CA ASN A 525 23.42 15.58 20.46
C ASN A 525 22.50 14.86 19.47
N ILE A 526 21.73 15.62 18.67
CA ILE A 526 20.82 15.06 17.66
C ILE A 526 21.58 14.16 16.67
N SER A 527 22.78 14.54 16.25
CA SER A 527 23.53 13.76 15.25
C SER A 527 23.92 12.36 15.76
N ASN A 528 24.31 12.26 17.03
CA ASN A 528 24.64 10.98 17.66
C ASN A 528 23.42 10.08 17.73
N LEU A 529 22.26 10.63 18.14
CA LEU A 529 21.02 9.87 18.21
C LEU A 529 20.57 9.39 16.83
N ILE A 530 20.69 10.21 15.78
CA ILE A 530 20.38 9.80 14.40
C ILE A 530 21.30 8.67 13.93
N GLU A 531 22.60 8.72 14.25
CA GLU A 531 23.57 7.69 13.88
C GLU A 531 23.20 6.35 14.53
N VAL A 532 22.96 6.34 15.84
CA VAL A 532 22.55 5.14 16.58
C VAL A 532 21.21 4.60 16.07
N TRP A 533 20.23 5.47 15.87
CA TRP A 533 18.90 5.09 15.37
C TRP A 533 18.96 4.43 13.97
N LYS A 534 19.85 4.88 13.09
CA LYS A 534 20.00 4.31 11.74
C LYS A 534 20.84 3.04 11.70
N GLY A 535 21.78 2.88 12.64
CA GLY A 535 22.81 1.86 12.57
C GLY A 535 22.30 0.42 12.43
N THR A 536 21.22 0.07 13.11
CA THR A 536 20.74 -1.33 13.24
C THR A 536 20.46 -2.02 11.90
N PHE A 537 19.88 -1.31 10.93
CA PHE A 537 19.49 -1.88 9.65
C PHE A 537 20.29 -1.34 8.46
N GLU A 538 21.23 -0.43 8.66
CA GLU A 538 21.96 0.23 7.57
C GLU A 538 22.77 -0.76 6.71
N GLU A 539 23.25 -1.88 7.27
CA GLU A 539 23.92 -2.92 6.48
C GLU A 539 22.97 -3.73 5.59
N LEU A 540 21.74 -3.98 6.06
CA LEU A 540 20.73 -4.77 5.36
C LEU A 540 19.94 -3.91 4.35
N PHE A 541 19.57 -2.70 4.77
CA PHE A 541 18.78 -1.74 4.02
C PHE A 541 19.50 -0.37 4.01
N PRO A 542 20.56 -0.23 3.19
CA PRO A 542 21.37 0.99 3.18
C PRO A 542 20.53 2.21 2.77
N THR A 543 20.75 3.33 3.46
CA THR A 543 20.16 4.65 3.14
C THR A 543 21.12 5.54 2.36
N LYS A 544 22.40 5.16 2.28
CA LYS A 544 23.43 5.87 1.52
C LYS A 544 24.27 4.91 0.67
N GLU A 545 24.82 5.43 -0.41
CA GLU A 545 25.78 4.70 -1.22
C GLU A 545 27.11 4.52 -0.48
N LYS A 546 27.74 3.34 -0.61
CA LYS A 546 29.05 3.05 0.01
C LYS A 546 30.18 3.90 -0.54
N LYS A 547 30.10 4.32 -1.81
CA LYS A 547 31.07 5.19 -2.48
C LYS A 547 30.32 6.33 -3.16
N LYS A 548 30.56 7.55 -2.69
CA LYS A 548 30.02 8.75 -3.33
C LYS A 548 30.84 9.05 -4.59
N ILE A 549 30.22 8.99 -5.75
CA ILE A 549 30.82 9.54 -6.97
C ILE A 549 30.66 11.06 -6.87
N VAL A 550 31.76 11.77 -6.59
CA VAL A 550 31.77 13.23 -6.63
C VAL A 550 32.14 13.63 -8.05
N LEU A 551 31.15 14.11 -8.80
CA LEU A 551 31.40 14.78 -10.07
C LEU A 551 31.71 16.24 -9.76
N GLU A 552 32.91 16.70 -10.12
CA GLU A 552 33.19 18.13 -10.17
C GLU A 552 32.47 18.71 -11.39
N ILE A 553 31.30 19.30 -11.15
CA ILE A 553 30.56 20.05 -12.16
C ILE A 553 31.19 21.44 -12.23
N ASP A 554 31.65 21.86 -13.41
CA ASP A 554 32.11 23.23 -13.61
C ASP A 554 30.94 24.19 -13.39
N GLU A 555 30.94 24.87 -12.23
CA GLU A 555 29.90 25.84 -11.87
C GLU A 555 29.80 26.99 -12.88
N LYS A 556 30.85 27.25 -13.67
CA LYS A 556 30.84 28.29 -14.73
C LYS A 556 29.97 27.90 -15.93
N LEU A 557 29.73 26.61 -16.15
CA LEU A 557 28.80 26.13 -17.20
C LEU A 557 27.33 26.26 -16.77
N ASN A 558 27.08 26.48 -15.48
CA ASN A 558 25.74 26.68 -14.95
C ASN A 558 25.43 28.18 -14.82
N SER A 559 24.34 28.62 -15.44
CA SER A 559 23.80 29.95 -15.20
C SER A 559 23.36 30.09 -13.74
N ILE A 560 24.10 30.86 -12.93
CA ILE A 560 23.74 31.18 -11.54
C ILE A 560 22.67 32.28 -11.48
N GLN A 561 22.36 32.92 -12.61
CA GLN A 561 21.31 33.92 -12.73
C GLN A 561 19.95 33.22 -12.75
N PRO A 562 19.00 33.59 -11.88
CA PRO A 562 17.62 33.14 -11.98
C PRO A 562 17.10 33.47 -13.39
N ARG A 563 16.70 32.45 -14.16
CA ARG A 563 16.04 32.71 -15.44
C ARG A 563 14.64 33.25 -15.15
N THR A 564 14.37 34.47 -15.57
CA THR A 564 12.99 34.97 -15.63
C THR A 564 12.29 34.22 -16.75
N ILE A 565 11.45 33.24 -16.38
CA ILE A 565 10.58 32.55 -17.34
C ILE A 565 9.35 33.42 -17.55
N GLU A 566 9.33 34.16 -18.66
CA GLU A 566 8.10 34.86 -19.08
C GLU A 566 7.15 33.84 -19.71
N ILE A 567 6.13 33.43 -18.94
CA ILE A 567 5.06 32.57 -19.45
C ILE A 567 4.11 33.44 -20.26
N ILE A 568 4.30 33.44 -21.58
CA ILE A 568 3.42 34.17 -22.48
C ILE A 568 2.15 33.35 -22.72
N LYS A 569 1.07 33.67 -21.98
CA LYS A 569 -0.25 33.02 -22.14
C LYS A 569 -0.99 33.56 -23.36
N HIS A 570 -0.57 33.15 -24.54
CA HIS A 570 -1.38 33.33 -25.74
C HIS A 570 -2.43 32.21 -25.78
N GLY A 571 -3.61 32.43 -25.20
CA GLY A 571 -4.73 31.46 -25.17
C GLY A 571 -5.38 31.18 -26.54
N ILE A 572 -4.59 31.14 -27.60
CA ILE A 572 -5.03 31.09 -29.01
C ILE A 572 -5.14 29.65 -29.52
N ALA A 573 -4.29 28.73 -29.02
CA ALA A 573 -4.27 27.33 -29.46
C ALA A 573 -4.17 26.35 -28.28
N LYS A 574 -4.82 25.18 -28.41
CA LYS A 574 -4.71 24.06 -27.47
C LYS A 574 -3.84 22.96 -28.10
N PRO A 575 -2.58 22.82 -27.71
CA PRO A 575 -1.72 21.79 -28.29
C PRO A 575 -2.27 20.40 -28.01
N ARG A 576 -2.12 19.50 -28.97
CA ARG A 576 -2.49 18.09 -28.83
C ARG A 576 -1.30 17.29 -28.34
N VAL A 577 -1.53 16.48 -27.32
CA VAL A 577 -0.55 15.63 -26.66
C VAL A 577 -1.02 14.19 -26.77
N PHE A 578 -0.19 13.33 -27.33
CA PHE A 578 -0.44 11.90 -27.31
C PHE A 578 0.43 11.23 -26.24
N ALA A 579 -0.20 10.49 -25.33
CA ALA A 579 0.44 9.74 -24.26
C ALA A 579 0.14 8.24 -24.41
N PRO A 580 0.99 7.45 -25.12
CA PRO A 580 0.79 6.02 -25.27
C PRO A 580 0.85 5.28 -23.93
N ILE A 581 0.01 4.26 -23.76
CA ILE A 581 -0.03 3.43 -22.55
C ILE A 581 0.49 2.03 -22.88
N PHE A 582 1.64 1.67 -22.31
CA PHE A 582 2.18 0.32 -22.39
C PHE A 582 1.65 -0.54 -21.23
N PRO A 583 1.51 -1.87 -21.40
CA PRO A 583 1.35 -2.81 -20.29
C PRO A 583 2.40 -2.54 -19.19
N GLY A 584 1.96 -2.20 -17.98
CA GLY A 584 2.83 -1.85 -16.84
C GLY A 584 3.04 -0.35 -16.62
N THR A 585 2.53 0.51 -17.50
CA THR A 585 2.45 1.96 -17.24
C THR A 585 1.54 2.20 -16.02
N ASN A 586 1.98 3.04 -15.09
CA ASN A 586 1.23 3.35 -13.89
C ASN A 586 1.18 4.85 -13.53
N CYS A 587 1.92 5.70 -14.24
CA CYS A 587 1.92 7.15 -14.05
C CYS A 587 1.13 7.92 -15.13
N GLU A 588 0.26 7.26 -15.88
CA GLU A 588 -0.38 7.86 -17.04
C GLU A 588 -1.40 8.95 -16.67
N TYR A 589 -2.11 8.80 -15.54
CA TYR A 589 -3.18 9.71 -15.17
C TYR A 589 -2.63 11.06 -14.70
N GLU A 590 -1.61 11.05 -13.84
CA GLU A 590 -0.94 12.26 -13.38
C GLU A 590 -0.20 12.97 -14.51
N THR A 591 0.40 12.23 -15.45
CA THR A 591 1.04 12.80 -16.64
C THR A 591 0.01 13.51 -17.51
N GLN A 592 -1.12 12.85 -17.79
CA GLN A 592 -2.22 13.46 -18.56
C GLN A 592 -2.79 14.69 -17.86
N ASN A 593 -3.04 14.62 -16.55
CA ASN A 593 -3.59 15.72 -15.77
C ASN A 593 -2.65 16.94 -15.75
N ALA A 594 -1.33 16.73 -15.69
CA ALA A 594 -0.36 17.82 -15.74
C ALA A 594 -0.47 18.62 -17.05
N PHE A 595 -0.58 17.95 -18.20
CA PHE A 595 -0.77 18.63 -19.49
C PHE A 595 -2.15 19.30 -19.61
N ARG A 596 -3.22 18.63 -19.14
CA ARG A 596 -4.58 19.20 -19.16
C ARG A 596 -4.67 20.48 -18.33
N LYS A 597 -4.00 20.53 -17.18
CA LYS A 597 -3.92 21.71 -16.30
C LYS A 597 -3.31 22.92 -17.00
N GLU A 598 -2.36 22.70 -17.90
CA GLU A 598 -1.74 23.75 -18.73
C GLU A 598 -2.51 24.04 -20.04
N GLY A 599 -3.71 23.47 -20.20
CA GLY A 599 -4.64 23.77 -21.31
C GLY A 599 -4.49 22.88 -22.55
N ALA A 600 -3.66 21.84 -22.50
CA ALA A 600 -3.47 20.92 -23.62
C ALA A 600 -4.63 19.92 -23.77
N GLN A 601 -4.85 19.44 -24.99
CA GLN A 601 -5.75 18.32 -25.28
C GLN A 601 -4.93 17.03 -25.26
N VAL A 602 -5.25 16.11 -24.36
CA VAL A 602 -4.47 14.88 -24.17
C VAL A 602 -5.28 13.65 -24.58
N SER A 603 -4.75 12.87 -25.54
CA SER A 603 -5.25 11.55 -25.91
C SER A 603 -4.30 10.45 -25.42
N SER A 604 -4.85 9.28 -25.11
CA SER A 604 -4.08 8.14 -24.62
C SER A 604 -4.75 6.84 -25.05
N LEU A 605 -3.94 5.89 -25.51
CA LEU A 605 -4.40 4.59 -26.01
C LEU A 605 -3.50 3.48 -25.46
N PRO A 606 -4.08 2.39 -24.92
CA PRO A 606 -3.31 1.18 -24.58
C PRO A 606 -2.74 0.50 -25.82
N LEU A 607 -1.57 -0.11 -25.67
CA LEU A 607 -1.04 -1.05 -26.65
C LEU A 607 -1.69 -2.42 -26.45
N ILE A 608 -2.40 -2.92 -27.44
CA ILE A 608 -3.06 -4.22 -27.40
C ILE A 608 -2.17 -5.23 -28.11
N ASN A 609 -1.60 -6.20 -27.38
CA ASN A 609 -0.70 -7.23 -27.92
C ASN A 609 -1.22 -8.66 -27.70
N LEU A 610 -2.53 -8.83 -27.58
CA LEU A 610 -3.17 -10.15 -27.46
C LEU A 610 -2.90 -11.06 -28.67
N ASN A 611 -2.76 -10.48 -29.86
CA ASN A 611 -2.36 -11.14 -31.09
C ASN A 611 -1.75 -10.15 -32.09
N ASN A 612 -1.18 -10.66 -33.20
CA ASN A 612 -0.51 -9.84 -34.20
C ASN A 612 -1.44 -8.84 -34.91
N GLN A 613 -2.71 -9.18 -35.12
CA GLN A 613 -3.67 -8.29 -35.77
C GLN A 613 -3.95 -7.07 -34.88
N LEU A 614 -4.34 -7.30 -33.63
CA LEU A 614 -4.64 -6.24 -32.66
C LEU A 614 -3.41 -5.37 -32.34
N LEU A 615 -2.21 -5.95 -32.38
CA LEU A 615 -0.97 -5.19 -32.26
C LEU A 615 -0.80 -4.21 -33.42
N ASN A 616 -0.96 -4.67 -34.66
CA ASN A 616 -0.86 -3.80 -35.83
C ASN A 616 -1.94 -2.71 -35.83
N GLU A 617 -3.19 -3.05 -35.47
CA GLU A 617 -4.28 -2.07 -35.34
C GLU A 617 -3.97 -1.02 -34.27
N SER A 618 -3.39 -1.42 -33.13
CA SER A 618 -2.97 -0.50 -32.07
C SER A 618 -1.87 0.45 -32.55
N LEU A 619 -0.86 -0.07 -33.28
CA LEU A 619 0.22 0.74 -33.83
C LEU A 619 -0.30 1.74 -34.86
N ASP A 620 -1.18 1.31 -35.76
CA ASP A 620 -1.78 2.20 -36.76
C ASP A 620 -2.64 3.31 -36.09
N ALA A 621 -3.35 2.98 -35.01
CA ALA A 621 -4.08 3.98 -34.21
C ALA A 621 -3.12 4.97 -33.52
N TRP A 622 -2.03 4.50 -32.92
CA TRP A 622 -1.01 5.35 -32.30
C TRP A 622 -0.35 6.28 -33.32
N ILE A 623 -0.03 5.79 -34.51
CA ILE A 623 0.54 6.60 -35.60
C ILE A 623 -0.43 7.72 -35.99
N SER A 624 -1.73 7.42 -36.10
CA SER A 624 -2.75 8.43 -36.39
C SER A 624 -2.79 9.53 -35.31
N GLU A 625 -2.72 9.16 -34.03
CA GLU A 625 -2.66 10.11 -32.92
C GLU A 625 -1.37 10.95 -32.93
N ILE A 626 -0.22 10.33 -33.17
CA ILE A 626 1.08 11.02 -33.32
C ILE A 626 0.99 12.04 -34.45
N ASN A 627 0.47 11.65 -35.62
CA ASN A 627 0.32 12.52 -36.79
C ASN A 627 -0.60 13.72 -36.54
N GLN A 628 -1.47 13.69 -35.53
CA GLN A 628 -2.34 14.81 -35.18
C GLN A 628 -1.83 15.62 -33.96
N SER A 629 -0.79 15.13 -33.28
CA SER A 629 -0.28 15.71 -32.04
C SER A 629 0.95 16.57 -32.26
N GLN A 630 1.12 17.59 -31.41
CA GLN A 630 2.33 18.42 -31.35
C GLN A 630 3.32 17.88 -30.32
N ILE A 631 2.85 17.07 -29.37
CA ILE A 631 3.67 16.54 -28.28
C ILE A 631 3.42 15.03 -28.15
N LEU A 632 4.49 14.25 -28.04
CA LEU A 632 4.47 12.85 -27.66
C LEU A 632 5.07 12.71 -26.26
N VAL A 633 4.35 12.10 -25.32
CA VAL A 633 4.85 11.91 -23.95
C VAL A 633 4.82 10.45 -23.50
N PHE A 634 5.97 9.94 -23.07
CA PHE A 634 6.09 8.63 -22.43
C PHE A 634 6.06 8.78 -20.91
N SER A 635 5.02 8.20 -20.29
CA SER A 635 4.80 8.24 -18.84
C SER A 635 5.74 7.28 -18.10
N GLY A 636 5.83 7.45 -16.78
CA GLY A 636 6.52 6.51 -15.88
C GLY A 636 5.78 5.18 -15.66
N GLY A 637 6.51 4.20 -15.13
CA GLY A 637 5.99 2.91 -14.70
C GLY A 637 6.99 1.78 -14.86
N PHE A 638 6.48 0.55 -15.00
CA PHE A 638 7.27 -0.66 -15.13
C PHE A 638 6.82 -1.40 -16.39
N SER A 639 7.10 -0.85 -17.59
CA SER A 639 6.64 -1.45 -18.84
C SER A 639 7.09 -2.91 -18.95
N SER A 640 6.14 -3.84 -19.12
CA SER A 640 6.39 -5.29 -19.11
C SER A 640 7.12 -5.82 -17.85
N GLY A 641 6.98 -5.14 -16.71
CA GLY A 641 7.67 -5.51 -15.47
C GLY A 641 9.19 -5.30 -15.51
N ASP A 642 9.68 -4.52 -16.48
CA ASP A 642 11.11 -4.37 -16.81
C ASP A 642 11.84 -5.68 -17.19
N GLU A 643 11.09 -6.75 -17.52
CA GLU A 643 11.60 -8.02 -18.04
C GLU A 643 11.66 -8.05 -19.59
N PRO A 644 12.50 -8.89 -20.25
CA PRO A 644 13.51 -9.79 -19.67
C PRO A 644 14.92 -9.19 -19.51
N ASP A 645 15.30 -8.14 -20.26
CA ASP A 645 16.66 -7.56 -20.23
C ASP A 645 16.66 -6.08 -19.84
N GLY A 646 15.85 -5.71 -18.85
CA GLY A 646 15.92 -4.42 -18.20
C GLY A 646 14.98 -3.35 -18.74
N SER A 647 15.00 -2.22 -18.03
CA SER A 647 13.96 -1.20 -18.08
C SER A 647 13.72 -0.57 -19.46
N ALA A 648 12.44 -0.31 -19.75
CA ALA A 648 11.94 0.32 -20.99
C ALA A 648 12.20 -0.43 -22.31
N LYS A 649 12.75 -1.66 -22.30
CA LYS A 649 13.05 -2.44 -23.51
C LYS A 649 11.82 -2.63 -24.40
N PHE A 650 10.65 -2.86 -23.80
CA PHE A 650 9.41 -3.04 -24.57
C PHE A 650 9.03 -1.78 -25.34
N ILE A 651 9.17 -0.60 -24.72
CA ILE A 651 8.94 0.70 -25.37
C ILE A 651 9.92 0.89 -26.53
N VAL A 652 11.21 0.61 -26.31
CA VAL A 652 12.25 0.74 -27.34
C VAL A 652 11.97 -0.17 -28.55
N ASN A 653 11.53 -1.41 -28.33
CA ASN A 653 11.17 -2.31 -29.43
C ASN A 653 10.01 -1.77 -30.27
N VAL A 654 9.00 -1.17 -29.64
CA VAL A 654 7.90 -0.52 -30.34
C VAL A 654 8.37 0.72 -31.10
N LEU A 655 9.26 1.53 -30.52
CA LEU A 655 9.86 2.69 -31.19
C LEU A 655 10.73 2.29 -32.39
N LYS A 656 11.41 1.15 -32.34
CA LYS A 656 12.21 0.61 -33.44
C LYS A 656 11.38 -0.03 -34.56
N ASN A 657 10.08 -0.27 -34.35
CA ASN A 657 9.20 -0.68 -35.43
C ASN A 657 9.21 0.39 -36.53
N GLU A 658 9.37 -0.02 -37.79
CA GLU A 658 9.56 0.89 -38.92
C GLU A 658 8.47 1.97 -39.03
N LYS A 659 7.19 1.59 -38.89
CA LYS A 659 6.07 2.53 -38.98
C LYS A 659 6.10 3.54 -37.84
N MET A 660 6.33 3.07 -36.62
CA MET A 660 6.42 3.94 -35.43
C MET A 660 7.61 4.88 -35.51
N ARG A 661 8.79 4.36 -35.89
CA ARG A 661 10.00 5.15 -36.07
C ARG A 661 9.77 6.30 -37.03
N ASN A 662 9.19 6.01 -38.20
CA ASN A 662 8.91 7.01 -39.22
C ASN A 662 7.91 8.08 -38.73
N ALA A 663 6.85 7.68 -38.01
CA ALA A 663 5.90 8.62 -37.43
C ALA A 663 6.53 9.55 -36.37
N VAL A 664 7.42 9.01 -35.53
CA VAL A 664 8.16 9.80 -34.52
C VAL A 664 9.15 10.76 -35.19
N HIS A 665 9.86 10.33 -36.24
CA HIS A 665 10.74 11.21 -37.01
C HIS A 665 9.95 12.32 -37.72
N GLN A 666 8.81 12.00 -38.34
CA GLN A 666 7.92 13.00 -38.95
C GLN A 666 7.36 14.00 -37.92
N LEU A 667 7.10 13.57 -36.69
CA LEU A 667 6.73 14.47 -35.61
C LEU A 667 7.86 15.48 -35.31
N LEU A 668 9.10 15.02 -35.26
CA LEU A 668 10.26 15.89 -35.02
C LEU A 668 10.56 16.82 -36.20
N GLU A 669 10.41 16.36 -37.44
CA GLU A 669 10.61 17.16 -38.66
C GLU A 669 9.67 18.37 -38.76
N ARG A 670 8.54 18.34 -38.07
CA ARG A 670 7.56 19.45 -38.01
C ARG A 670 7.59 20.20 -36.67
N ASP A 671 8.74 20.22 -36.01
CA ASP A 671 8.98 20.89 -34.71
C ASP A 671 8.11 20.35 -33.56
N GLY A 672 7.69 19.08 -33.64
CA GLY A 672 7.01 18.41 -32.55
C GLY A 672 7.94 18.10 -31.38
N MET A 673 7.38 18.04 -30.18
CA MET A 673 8.13 17.81 -28.95
C MET A 673 7.95 16.39 -28.42
N ILE A 674 8.99 15.86 -27.77
CA ILE A 674 8.94 14.56 -27.09
C ILE A 674 9.37 14.73 -25.64
N LEU A 675 8.59 14.18 -24.72
CA LEU A 675 8.90 14.12 -23.28
C LEU A 675 8.92 12.66 -22.81
N GLY A 676 9.85 12.31 -21.94
CA GLY A 676 9.92 11.01 -21.29
C GLY A 676 10.18 11.19 -19.80
N ILE A 677 9.37 10.54 -18.96
CA ILE A 677 9.47 10.62 -17.49
C ILE A 677 9.74 9.22 -16.93
N CYS A 678 10.75 9.07 -16.06
CA CYS A 678 11.12 7.79 -15.45
C CYS A 678 11.34 6.69 -16.50
N ASN A 679 10.41 5.72 -16.64
CA ASN A 679 10.46 4.67 -17.67
C ASN A 679 10.39 5.23 -19.10
N GLY A 680 9.65 6.32 -19.30
CA GLY A 680 9.68 7.07 -20.56
C GLY A 680 11.04 7.70 -20.85
N PHE A 681 11.72 8.25 -19.82
CA PHE A 681 13.08 8.81 -19.99
C PHE A 681 14.08 7.71 -20.37
N GLN A 682 13.98 6.55 -19.73
CA GLN A 682 14.78 5.37 -20.08
C GLN A 682 14.57 4.96 -21.55
N ALA A 683 13.33 5.01 -22.04
CA ALA A 683 13.03 4.73 -23.45
C ALA A 683 13.68 5.74 -24.40
N LEU A 684 13.69 7.04 -24.06
CA LEU A 684 14.31 8.07 -24.89
C LEU A 684 15.83 7.86 -25.01
N VAL A 685 16.51 7.58 -23.89
CA VAL A 685 17.96 7.30 -23.89
C VAL A 685 18.26 6.02 -24.69
N LYS A 686 17.55 4.93 -24.40
CA LYS A 686 17.82 3.61 -25.01
C LYS A 686 17.37 3.50 -26.48
N SER A 687 16.56 4.43 -26.98
CA SER A 687 16.20 4.51 -28.41
C SER A 687 17.11 5.43 -29.22
N GLY A 688 17.95 6.24 -28.56
CA GLY A 688 18.80 7.25 -29.19
C GLY A 688 18.14 8.63 -29.36
N LEU A 689 16.83 8.75 -29.08
CA LEU A 689 16.15 10.06 -29.06
C LEU A 689 16.84 11.04 -28.12
N LEU A 690 17.43 10.55 -27.03
CA LEU A 690 18.43 11.28 -26.26
C LEU A 690 19.76 10.52 -26.29
N PRO A 691 20.91 11.19 -26.50
CA PRO A 691 21.06 12.64 -26.76
C PRO A 691 20.97 13.02 -28.25
N TYR A 692 20.74 12.06 -29.17
CA TYR A 692 20.98 12.27 -30.60
C TYR A 692 19.81 12.92 -31.35
N GLY A 693 18.60 12.99 -30.75
CA GLY A 693 17.42 13.57 -31.39
C GLY A 693 16.76 12.68 -32.43
N GLU A 694 17.20 11.44 -32.60
CA GLU A 694 16.65 10.48 -33.55
C GLU A 694 16.66 9.06 -33.00
N ILE A 695 15.67 8.24 -33.38
CA ILE A 695 15.68 6.82 -33.09
C ILE A 695 16.77 6.14 -33.94
N ARG A 696 17.75 5.52 -33.29
CA ARG A 696 18.88 4.85 -33.95
C ARG A 696 19.38 3.64 -33.17
N ASP A 697 20.24 2.85 -33.80
CA ASP A 697 21.01 1.82 -33.08
C ASP A 697 22.12 2.48 -32.26
N LEU A 698 22.29 1.97 -31.04
CA LEU A 698 23.26 2.46 -30.07
C LEU A 698 24.51 1.59 -30.09
N ASP A 699 25.65 2.21 -29.80
CA ASP A 699 26.96 1.58 -29.68
C ASP A 699 27.46 1.58 -28.22
N ALA A 700 28.70 1.11 -28.01
CA ALA A 700 29.30 1.00 -26.69
C ALA A 700 29.59 2.36 -26.00
N ASP A 701 29.66 3.45 -26.78
CA ASP A 701 29.95 4.80 -26.29
C ASP A 701 28.65 5.59 -25.99
N SER A 702 27.50 5.02 -26.37
CA SER A 702 26.21 5.64 -26.14
C SER A 702 25.81 5.60 -24.65
N PRO A 703 25.23 6.70 -24.12
CA PRO A 703 24.81 6.74 -22.73
C PRO A 703 23.66 5.75 -22.47
N THR A 704 23.62 5.22 -21.25
CA THR A 704 22.53 4.34 -20.80
C THR A 704 22.25 4.54 -19.32
N LEU A 705 21.13 4.01 -18.85
CA LEU A 705 20.75 4.02 -17.44
C LEU A 705 20.96 2.62 -16.86
N ALA A 706 21.77 2.57 -15.80
CA ALA A 706 22.07 1.35 -15.06
C ALA A 706 21.24 1.27 -13.76
N HIS A 707 21.38 0.16 -13.04
CA HIS A 707 20.82 0.05 -11.69
C HIS A 707 21.43 1.11 -10.76
N ASN A 708 20.63 1.57 -9.79
CA ASN A 708 21.10 2.48 -8.75
C ASN A 708 22.33 1.89 -8.04
N ALA A 709 23.35 2.70 -7.76
CA ALA A 709 24.58 2.21 -7.12
C ALA A 709 24.35 1.68 -5.69
N ILE A 710 23.26 2.10 -5.03
CA ILE A 710 22.82 1.54 -3.74
C ILE A 710 22.24 0.12 -3.84
N GLY A 711 21.93 -0.37 -5.05
CA GLY A 711 21.45 -1.72 -5.29
C GLY A 711 19.95 -1.96 -5.01
N ARG A 712 19.15 -0.90 -4.88
CA ARG A 712 17.69 -1.00 -4.61
C ARG A 712 16.88 0.12 -5.26
N HIS A 713 15.56 -0.06 -5.30
CA HIS A 713 14.62 1.01 -5.59
C HIS A 713 14.66 2.09 -4.50
N ILE A 714 14.40 3.34 -4.89
CA ILE A 714 14.42 4.51 -4.00
C ILE A 714 13.20 5.40 -4.31
N SER A 715 12.31 5.50 -3.32
CA SER A 715 11.16 6.40 -3.27
C SER A 715 11.43 7.51 -2.25
N GLN A 716 11.84 8.68 -2.72
CA GLN A 716 12.15 9.85 -1.87
C GLN A 716 11.94 11.17 -2.62
N MET A 717 11.81 12.27 -1.88
CA MET A 717 11.90 13.61 -2.46
C MET A 717 13.37 13.99 -2.62
N VAL A 718 13.73 14.59 -3.76
CA VAL A 718 15.10 15.01 -4.05
C VAL A 718 15.14 16.48 -4.45
N ASP A 719 16.12 17.21 -3.91
CA ASP A 719 16.42 18.56 -4.38
C ASP A 719 17.22 18.46 -5.68
N VAL A 720 16.72 19.10 -6.74
CA VAL A 720 17.36 19.13 -8.05
C VAL A 720 17.71 20.57 -8.43
N LYS A 721 18.84 20.75 -9.10
CA LYS A 721 19.26 22.02 -9.71
C LYS A 721 19.11 21.90 -11.22
N VAL A 722 18.34 22.82 -11.82
CA VAL A 722 18.05 22.87 -13.28
C VAL A 722 18.85 23.98 -13.94
#